data_AF-A0A7C5N3S7-F1
#
_entry.id   AF-A0A7C5N3S7-F1
#
_cell.length_a   1.000
_cell.length_b   1.000
_cell.length_c   1.000
_cell.angle_alpha   90.00
_cell.angle_beta   90.00
_cell.angle_gamma   90.00
#
_symmetry.space_group_name_H-M   'P 1'
#
loop_
_entity.id
_entity.type
_entity.pdbx_description
1 polymer ?
#
loop_
_entity_poly.entity_id
_entity_poly.type
_entity_poly.pdbx_seq_one_letter_code
_entity_poly.pdbx_strand_id
1 'polypeptide(L)'
;MLSVGLAQADANVSMRSKRGRAEAREILEMLERADAELERRLRIEARRFGPEERFTGAGLLAYRRQVQTVQAFVRRRMDGSSRRRARANIRTGWFDTVGMLGRLEQAYLGSVRPLRINTARMMNERTRGVRASLMRQHATSMDRYGEEMERVMRQTLQSNLLAGGTFSQAVDQLVAHGGPRGRVPLISRLRPDGTVERVRLENIPEGLFRRHRWWAMRIVRTETAYAQNAAAFEALHAARDHDFPDQQKKILAMMDNRTYPDSIAVHGQIRELDEMFVDGAGRRYLHPPARPNDREVVIPWRPGWEETETSAERPDLKAAVERALARRGTETVPEPEVAELIEEETPAQLAANAARARREERATQLEGLGWSPRAVERDAFEAGTALTAEAVREQAREMAETSRRMRRAPTTESGLRRHITAAMGKGLRVRFRRLIRTVTPSFMSRDLLATYATIDGQRMGRPQRNTIGMVRIADEDDIAASHSRVNGAMRITRQSSEGFARAVQEMARGRDPGPEGWQHLGTVLHEEHHGGSRIAGYYRGLASAIEEASVETRTRHVVGRLAATVGAPPPPRAVLPTVVRHGDHYSTTDLPIWTDDQPYNEWVHGLHIAVGRSRGISGEELGGYVQERLGEWFGAAEPGTLYATEAEYVSNFARIMDPDDPAGMERLLREHLDE
;
A
#
# COMPACT_ATOMS: atom_id res chain seq x y z
N MET A 1 -20.56 -13.18 9.39
CA MET A 1 -20.80 -11.74 9.12
C MET A 1 -22.29 -11.34 9.06
N LEU A 2 -23.15 -11.97 8.25
CA LEU A 2 -24.58 -11.58 8.14
C LEU A 2 -25.39 -11.75 9.44
N SER A 3 -25.05 -12.73 10.31
CA SER A 3 -25.67 -12.89 11.64
C SER A 3 -25.45 -11.66 12.53
N VAL A 4 -24.26 -11.05 12.45
CA VAL A 4 -23.89 -9.82 13.17
C VAL A 4 -24.70 -8.64 12.62
N GLY A 5 -24.79 -8.50 11.29
CA GLY A 5 -25.58 -7.43 10.66
C GLY A 5 -27.08 -7.51 10.98
N LEU A 6 -27.66 -8.71 10.99
CA LEU A 6 -29.06 -8.93 11.37
C LEU A 6 -29.31 -8.71 12.88
N ALA A 7 -28.38 -9.15 13.74
CA ALA A 7 -28.46 -8.89 15.18
C ALA A 7 -28.39 -7.38 15.47
N GLN A 8 -27.51 -6.66 14.77
CA GLN A 8 -27.39 -5.20 14.84
C GLN A 8 -28.66 -4.49 14.35
N ALA A 9 -29.19 -4.85 13.17
CA ALA A 9 -30.43 -4.27 12.66
C ALA A 9 -31.62 -4.51 13.61
N ASP A 10 -31.65 -5.67 14.27
CA ASP A 10 -32.72 -6.02 15.19
C ASP A 10 -32.62 -5.31 16.55
N ALA A 11 -31.41 -5.06 17.05
CA ALA A 11 -31.17 -4.24 18.25
C ALA A 11 -31.51 -2.77 18.01
N ASN A 12 -31.27 -2.27 16.79
CA ASN A 12 -31.37 -0.85 16.47
C ASN A 12 -32.76 -0.40 15.99
N VAL A 13 -33.67 -1.32 15.63
CA VAL A 13 -34.99 -0.97 15.04
C VAL A 13 -36.13 -1.48 15.91
N SER A 14 -36.65 -0.60 16.77
CA SER A 14 -37.84 -0.89 17.57
C SER A 14 -39.11 -0.74 16.75
N MET A 15 -39.83 -1.84 16.49
CA MET A 15 -41.11 -1.77 15.77
C MET A 15 -42.31 -1.51 16.69
N ARG A 16 -42.06 -1.45 18.01
CA ARG A 16 -43.09 -1.29 19.03
C ARG A 16 -43.60 0.15 19.12
N SER A 17 -42.77 1.15 18.81
CA SER A 17 -43.14 2.57 18.90
C SER A 17 -43.34 3.21 17.53
N LYS A 18 -44.14 4.30 17.48
CA LYS A 18 -44.33 5.12 16.26
C LYS A 18 -42.99 5.67 15.75
N ARG A 19 -42.12 6.09 16.67
CA ARG A 19 -40.76 6.58 16.39
C ARG A 19 -39.89 5.52 15.74
N GLY A 20 -39.82 4.32 16.31
CA GLY A 20 -38.96 3.27 15.76
C GLY A 20 -39.46 2.71 14.41
N ARG A 21 -40.77 2.77 14.12
CA ARG A 21 -41.31 2.52 12.77
C ARG A 21 -40.95 3.62 11.75
N ALA A 22 -40.81 4.87 12.19
CA ALA A 22 -40.30 5.95 11.34
C ALA A 22 -38.80 5.78 11.07
N GLU A 23 -38.02 5.37 12.09
CA GLU A 23 -36.62 4.99 11.94
C GLU A 23 -36.40 3.83 10.97
N ALA A 24 -37.22 2.77 11.07
CA ALA A 24 -37.19 1.65 10.14
C ALA A 24 -37.36 2.08 8.68
N ARG A 25 -38.32 3.00 8.42
CA ARG A 25 -38.59 3.54 7.08
C ARG A 25 -37.42 4.34 6.53
N GLU A 26 -36.84 5.21 7.34
CA GLU A 26 -35.68 6.00 6.90
C GLU A 26 -34.45 5.11 6.62
N ILE A 27 -34.20 4.11 7.46
CA ILE A 27 -33.14 3.12 7.21
C ILE A 27 -33.40 2.38 5.89
N LEU A 28 -34.65 2.01 5.62
CA LEU A 28 -35.02 1.33 4.39
C LEU A 28 -34.78 2.23 3.16
N GLU A 29 -35.23 3.48 3.18
CA GLU A 29 -34.96 4.47 2.12
C GLU A 29 -33.46 4.71 1.91
N MET A 30 -32.67 4.67 2.99
CA MET A 30 -31.22 4.81 2.91
C MET A 30 -30.57 3.59 2.25
N LEU A 31 -31.01 2.38 2.63
CA LEU A 31 -30.54 1.13 2.03
C LEU A 31 -30.95 1.02 0.55
N GLU A 32 -32.15 1.47 0.18
CA GLU A 32 -32.62 1.49 -1.22
C GLU A 32 -31.74 2.37 -2.11
N ARG A 33 -31.38 3.56 -1.62
CA ARG A 33 -30.43 4.43 -2.32
C ARG A 33 -29.05 3.80 -2.43
N ALA A 34 -28.58 3.10 -1.40
CA ALA A 34 -27.31 2.38 -1.46
C ALA A 34 -27.34 1.23 -2.48
N ASP A 35 -28.45 0.47 -2.57
CA ASP A 35 -28.62 -0.59 -3.59
C ASP A 35 -28.61 -0.03 -5.01
N ALA A 36 -29.37 1.04 -5.26
CA ALA A 36 -29.39 1.72 -6.56
C ALA A 36 -28.00 2.26 -6.95
N GLU A 37 -27.24 2.79 -5.99
CA GLU A 37 -25.87 3.25 -6.23
C GLU A 37 -24.91 2.10 -6.54
N LEU A 38 -24.98 1.00 -5.78
CA LEU A 38 -24.18 -0.20 -6.03
C LEU A 38 -24.50 -0.80 -7.39
N GLU A 39 -25.77 -0.81 -7.80
CA GLU A 39 -26.19 -1.23 -9.13
C GLU A 39 -25.61 -0.32 -10.22
N ARG A 40 -25.70 1.00 -10.06
CA ARG A 40 -25.11 1.96 -11.01
C ARG A 40 -23.61 1.73 -11.17
N ARG A 41 -22.89 1.53 -10.05
CA ARG A 41 -21.45 1.21 -10.05
C ARG A 41 -21.17 -0.12 -10.74
N LEU A 42 -21.95 -1.16 -10.47
CA LEU A 42 -21.82 -2.45 -11.15
C LEU A 42 -21.97 -2.32 -12.66
N ARG A 43 -22.90 -1.50 -13.17
CA ARG A 43 -23.04 -1.28 -14.62
C ARG A 43 -21.85 -0.54 -15.23
N ILE A 44 -21.22 0.37 -14.48
CA ILE A 44 -20.03 1.11 -14.94
C ILE A 44 -18.81 0.18 -14.92
N GLU A 45 -18.58 -0.54 -13.81
CA GLU A 45 -17.44 -1.44 -13.67
C GLU A 45 -17.57 -2.67 -14.58
N ALA A 46 -18.79 -3.12 -14.87
CA ALA A 46 -19.00 -4.20 -15.84
C ALA A 46 -18.49 -3.87 -17.26
N ARG A 47 -18.25 -2.59 -17.55
CA ARG A 47 -17.67 -2.12 -18.82
C ARG A 47 -16.15 -1.93 -18.77
N ARG A 48 -15.54 -2.01 -17.58
CA ARG A 48 -14.12 -1.67 -17.34
C ARG A 48 -13.23 -2.87 -17.07
N PHE A 49 -13.71 -4.11 -17.21
CA PHE A 49 -12.99 -5.31 -16.80
C PHE A 49 -11.57 -5.41 -17.39
N GLY A 50 -10.59 -5.10 -16.53
CA GLY A 50 -9.22 -5.61 -16.57
C GLY A 50 -8.92 -6.30 -15.24
N PRO A 51 -8.02 -7.30 -15.22
CA PRO A 51 -7.75 -8.16 -14.05
C PRO A 51 -7.10 -7.47 -12.84
N GLU A 52 -6.75 -6.18 -12.92
CA GLU A 52 -5.90 -5.50 -11.94
C GLU A 52 -6.63 -4.59 -10.93
N GLU A 53 -7.95 -4.43 -11.04
CA GLU A 53 -8.69 -3.56 -10.12
C GLU A 53 -8.98 -4.20 -8.75
N ARG A 54 -8.47 -3.58 -7.67
CA ARG A 54 -8.56 -4.06 -6.28
C ARG A 54 -9.95 -3.95 -5.64
N PHE A 55 -10.94 -3.39 -6.33
CA PHE A 55 -12.33 -3.38 -5.91
C PHE A 55 -13.19 -3.93 -7.03
N THR A 56 -13.24 -5.25 -7.11
CA THR A 56 -13.82 -5.98 -8.24
C THR A 56 -15.34 -5.85 -8.29
N GLY A 57 -15.93 -6.03 -9.48
CA GLY A 57 -17.38 -6.16 -9.63
C GLY A 57 -18.00 -7.23 -8.71
N ALA A 58 -17.25 -8.28 -8.37
CA ALA A 58 -17.64 -9.28 -7.37
C ALA A 58 -17.83 -8.69 -5.97
N GLY A 59 -16.93 -7.79 -5.54
CA GLY A 59 -17.07 -7.07 -4.27
C GLY A 59 -18.33 -6.22 -4.23
N LEU A 60 -18.58 -5.41 -5.27
CA LEU A 60 -19.80 -4.61 -5.41
C LEU A 60 -21.07 -5.48 -5.37
N LEU A 61 -21.07 -6.63 -6.05
CA LEU A 61 -22.18 -7.56 -6.05
C LEU A 61 -22.43 -8.16 -4.66
N ALA A 62 -21.37 -8.52 -3.93
CA ALA A 62 -21.47 -9.01 -2.57
C ALA A 62 -22.06 -7.93 -1.62
N TYR A 63 -21.60 -6.68 -1.69
CA TYR A 63 -22.19 -5.57 -0.92
C TYR A 63 -23.66 -5.38 -1.26
N ARG A 64 -24.01 -5.42 -2.56
CA ARG A 64 -25.39 -5.27 -3.01
C ARG A 64 -26.29 -6.34 -2.41
N ARG A 65 -25.86 -7.60 -2.43
CA ARG A 65 -26.60 -8.71 -1.81
C ARG A 65 -26.74 -8.54 -0.29
N GLN A 66 -25.74 -8.00 0.40
CA GLN A 66 -25.87 -7.68 1.82
C GLN A 66 -26.94 -6.59 2.05
N VAL A 67 -26.93 -5.51 1.26
CA VAL A 67 -27.92 -4.42 1.35
C VAL A 67 -29.33 -4.97 1.12
N GLN A 68 -29.55 -5.74 0.06
CA GLN A 68 -30.84 -6.39 -0.26
C GLN A 68 -31.31 -7.31 0.87
N THR A 69 -30.40 -8.04 1.51
CA THR A 69 -30.73 -8.92 2.64
C THR A 69 -31.25 -8.11 3.83
N VAL A 70 -30.61 -6.99 4.16
CA VAL A 70 -31.04 -6.11 5.25
C VAL A 70 -32.36 -5.43 4.92
N GLN A 71 -32.56 -4.96 3.67
CA GLN A 71 -33.85 -4.41 3.22
C GLN A 71 -34.99 -5.43 3.39
N ALA A 72 -34.78 -6.67 2.95
CA ALA A 72 -35.78 -7.74 3.07
C ALA A 72 -36.13 -8.02 4.54
N PHE A 73 -35.15 -7.98 5.45
CA PHE A 73 -35.39 -8.11 6.88
C PHE A 73 -36.24 -6.96 7.44
N VAL A 74 -35.87 -5.71 7.13
CA VAL A 74 -36.57 -4.52 7.62
C VAL A 74 -38.01 -4.46 7.09
N ARG A 75 -38.23 -4.69 5.79
CA ARG A 75 -39.57 -4.74 5.18
C ARG A 75 -40.46 -5.79 5.84
N ARG A 76 -39.98 -7.02 6.01
CA ARG A 76 -40.75 -8.08 6.67
C ARG A 76 -41.09 -7.75 8.13
N ARG A 77 -40.21 -7.06 8.85
CA ARG A 77 -40.49 -6.55 10.22
C ARG A 77 -41.54 -5.43 10.21
N MET A 78 -41.58 -4.61 9.15
CA MET A 78 -42.61 -3.60 8.94
C MET A 78 -43.98 -4.20 8.62
N ASP A 79 -44.02 -5.30 7.87
CA ASP A 79 -45.25 -6.00 7.49
C ASP A 79 -45.85 -6.86 8.64
N GLY A 80 -45.37 -6.68 9.87
CA GLY A 80 -45.92 -7.35 11.05
C GLY A 80 -45.50 -8.82 11.23
N SER A 81 -44.54 -9.33 10.45
CA SER A 81 -44.05 -10.69 10.66
C SER A 81 -43.35 -10.82 12.03
N SER A 82 -43.70 -11.86 12.78
CA SER A 82 -43.06 -12.10 14.08
C SER A 82 -41.55 -12.32 13.91
N ARG A 83 -40.74 -11.84 14.86
CA ARG A 83 -39.27 -11.94 14.87
C ARG A 83 -38.75 -13.33 14.47
N ARG A 84 -39.47 -14.38 14.89
CA ARG A 84 -39.18 -15.78 14.58
C ARG A 84 -39.45 -16.14 13.11
N ARG A 85 -40.55 -15.68 12.51
CA ARG A 85 -40.89 -15.92 11.09
C ARG A 85 -40.02 -15.12 10.13
N ALA A 86 -39.69 -13.87 10.47
CA ALA A 86 -38.76 -13.05 9.68
C ALA A 86 -37.38 -13.72 9.59
N ARG A 87 -36.84 -14.17 10.73
CA ARG A 87 -35.57 -14.90 10.79
C ARG A 87 -35.62 -16.25 10.07
N ALA A 88 -36.69 -17.03 10.26
CA ALA A 88 -36.83 -18.35 9.61
C ALA A 88 -36.85 -18.25 8.08
N ASN A 89 -37.58 -17.31 7.51
CA ASN A 89 -37.68 -17.15 6.07
C ASN A 89 -36.40 -16.57 5.43
N ILE A 90 -35.66 -15.72 6.16
CA ILE A 90 -34.32 -15.28 5.73
C ILE A 90 -33.33 -16.43 5.83
N ARG A 91 -33.51 -17.35 6.78
CA ARG A 91 -32.70 -18.56 6.90
C ARG A 91 -32.88 -19.50 5.70
N THR A 92 -34.02 -19.44 5.01
CA THR A 92 -34.22 -20.18 3.76
C THR A 92 -33.43 -19.53 2.61
N GLY A 93 -33.47 -18.20 2.46
CA GLY A 93 -32.62 -17.47 1.49
C GLY A 93 -31.13 -17.38 1.86
N TRP A 94 -30.80 -17.69 3.12
CA TRP A 94 -29.44 -17.76 3.65
C TRP A 94 -28.66 -18.92 3.05
N PHE A 95 -29.29 -20.07 2.78
CA PHE A 95 -28.56 -21.19 2.17
C PHE A 95 -28.14 -20.88 0.73
N ASP A 96 -28.98 -20.17 -0.04
CA ASP A 96 -28.62 -19.69 -1.38
C ASP A 96 -27.54 -18.59 -1.33
N THR A 97 -27.64 -17.68 -0.36
CA THR A 97 -26.68 -16.59 -0.19
C THR A 97 -25.34 -17.06 0.39
N VAL A 98 -25.33 -18.02 1.31
CA VAL A 98 -24.11 -18.65 1.84
C VAL A 98 -23.49 -19.59 0.82
N GLY A 99 -24.28 -20.28 0.00
CA GLY A 99 -23.75 -21.03 -1.15
C GLY A 99 -23.11 -20.11 -2.18
N MET A 100 -23.70 -18.94 -2.47
CA MET A 100 -23.13 -17.94 -3.37
C MET A 100 -21.90 -17.24 -2.74
N LEU A 101 -21.99 -16.79 -1.49
CA LEU A 101 -20.91 -16.10 -0.78
C LEU A 101 -19.76 -17.05 -0.47
N GLY A 102 -20.00 -18.33 -0.17
CA GLY A 102 -18.96 -19.34 0.00
C GLY A 102 -18.19 -19.61 -1.29
N ARG A 103 -18.88 -19.63 -2.44
CA ARG A 103 -18.24 -19.68 -3.77
C ARG A 103 -17.47 -18.41 -4.10
N LEU A 104 -17.97 -17.23 -3.70
CA LEU A 104 -17.29 -15.95 -3.91
C LEU A 104 -16.14 -15.71 -2.91
N GLU A 105 -16.23 -16.26 -1.71
CA GLU A 105 -15.21 -16.19 -0.65
C GLU A 105 -14.08 -17.15 -0.97
N GLN A 106 -14.37 -18.37 -1.46
CA GLN A 106 -13.37 -19.27 -2.04
C GLN A 106 -12.66 -18.65 -3.26
N ALA A 107 -13.36 -17.84 -4.06
CA ALA A 107 -12.76 -17.17 -5.21
C ALA A 107 -12.01 -15.86 -4.87
N TYR A 108 -12.28 -15.20 -3.74
CA TYR A 108 -11.81 -13.83 -3.46
C TYR A 108 -11.53 -13.53 -1.97
N LEU A 109 -10.88 -14.47 -1.26
CA LEU A 109 -10.49 -14.39 0.17
C LEU A 109 -9.97 -12.99 0.58
N GLY A 110 -10.74 -12.28 1.42
CA GLY A 110 -10.33 -11.08 2.15
C GLY A 110 -10.93 -9.73 1.71
N SER A 111 -11.74 -9.67 0.66
CA SER A 111 -12.16 -8.37 0.06
C SER A 111 -13.50 -7.79 0.55
N VAL A 112 -14.38 -8.59 1.18
CA VAL A 112 -15.73 -8.14 1.55
C VAL A 112 -15.76 -7.60 2.98
N ARG A 113 -15.88 -6.28 3.14
CA ARG A 113 -16.06 -5.65 4.47
C ARG A 113 -17.53 -5.74 4.88
N PRO A 114 -17.87 -5.96 6.17
CA PRO A 114 -19.25 -5.91 6.64
C PRO A 114 -19.90 -4.53 6.37
N LEU A 115 -21.21 -4.53 6.09
CA LEU A 115 -22.01 -3.29 6.07
C LEU A 115 -21.83 -2.51 7.39
N ARG A 116 -21.49 -1.23 7.29
CA ARG A 116 -21.26 -0.34 8.43
C ARG A 116 -22.56 0.26 8.96
N ILE A 117 -23.56 -0.58 9.24
CA ILE A 117 -24.91 -0.17 9.66
C ILE A 117 -24.87 0.70 10.91
N ASN A 118 -24.05 0.34 11.90
CA ASN A 118 -23.90 1.14 13.12
C ASN A 118 -23.32 2.52 12.82
N THR A 119 -22.28 2.61 11.98
CA THR A 119 -21.70 3.92 11.60
C THR A 119 -22.70 4.78 10.83
N ALA A 120 -23.46 4.17 9.90
CA ALA A 120 -24.51 4.87 9.16
C ALA A 120 -25.67 5.31 10.07
N ARG A 121 -26.05 4.49 11.06
CA ARG A 121 -27.05 4.83 12.07
C ARG A 121 -26.57 5.96 12.98
N MET A 122 -25.32 5.93 13.44
CA MET A 122 -24.75 7.00 14.26
C MET A 122 -24.69 8.32 13.50
N MET A 123 -24.34 8.27 12.20
CA MET A 123 -24.54 9.42 11.32
C MET A 123 -26.00 9.84 11.27
N ASN A 124 -26.96 8.90 11.21
CA ASN A 124 -28.39 9.20 11.12
C ASN A 124 -29.00 9.80 12.41
N GLU A 125 -28.66 9.26 13.56
CA GLU A 125 -29.17 9.69 14.88
C GLU A 125 -28.67 11.09 15.24
N ARG A 126 -27.42 11.40 14.94
CA ARG A 126 -26.89 12.76 15.03
C ARG A 126 -27.47 13.67 13.94
N THR A 127 -27.81 13.15 12.74
CA THR A 127 -28.34 13.96 11.63
C THR A 127 -29.78 14.46 11.75
N ARG A 128 -30.52 14.05 12.77
CA ARG A 128 -31.88 14.55 13.00
C ARG A 128 -31.95 15.86 13.81
N GLY A 129 -30.83 16.42 14.26
CA GLY A 129 -30.77 17.68 15.01
C GLY A 129 -29.98 18.79 14.31
N VAL A 130 -29.98 20.00 14.87
CA VAL A 130 -29.18 21.15 14.37
C VAL A 130 -27.67 20.82 14.29
N ARG A 131 -27.20 19.81 15.04
CA ARG A 131 -25.81 19.31 15.08
C ARG A 131 -25.50 18.18 14.10
N ALA A 132 -26.39 17.96 13.13
CA ALA A 132 -26.35 16.90 12.14
C ALA A 132 -25.09 16.83 11.29
N SER A 133 -24.71 17.99 10.79
CA SER A 133 -23.53 18.22 9.97
C SER A 133 -22.76 19.32 10.67
N LEU A 134 -21.44 19.21 10.64
CA LEU A 134 -20.60 20.29 11.14
C LEU A 134 -20.84 21.57 10.33
N MET A 135 -21.07 21.47 9.01
CA MET A 135 -21.43 22.62 8.18
C MET A 135 -22.65 23.37 8.69
N ARG A 136 -23.68 22.66 9.18
CA ARG A 136 -24.90 23.30 9.71
C ARG A 136 -24.66 24.11 10.98
N GLN A 137 -23.59 23.79 11.71
CA GLN A 137 -23.18 24.51 12.93
C GLN A 137 -22.45 25.82 12.62
N HIS A 138 -22.03 26.04 11.36
CA HIS A 138 -21.27 27.21 10.96
C HIS A 138 -22.06 28.07 9.96
N ALA A 139 -22.48 29.26 10.39
CA ALA A 139 -23.25 30.19 9.56
C ALA A 139 -22.54 30.52 8.23
N THR A 140 -21.21 30.64 8.22
CA THR A 140 -20.42 30.89 7.00
C THR A 140 -20.42 29.71 6.01
N SER A 141 -20.58 28.48 6.50
CA SER A 141 -20.77 27.30 5.64
C SER A 141 -22.19 27.27 5.08
N MET A 142 -23.19 27.56 5.91
CA MET A 142 -24.59 27.62 5.47
C MET A 142 -24.84 28.74 4.46
N ASP A 143 -24.23 29.91 4.64
CA ASP A 143 -24.26 31.00 3.67
C ASP A 143 -23.66 30.59 2.31
N ARG A 144 -22.58 29.81 2.33
CA ARG A 144 -21.89 29.37 1.11
C ARG A 144 -22.60 28.25 0.37
N TYR A 145 -23.06 27.23 1.10
CA TYR A 145 -23.60 26.01 0.48
C TYR A 145 -25.13 26.04 0.39
N GLY A 146 -25.80 26.68 1.33
CA GLY A 146 -27.25 26.59 1.50
C GLY A 146 -27.70 25.23 2.06
N GLU A 147 -28.94 25.19 2.54
CA GLU A 147 -29.55 23.98 3.12
C GLU A 147 -29.66 22.84 2.10
N GLU A 148 -29.97 23.17 0.86
CA GLU A 148 -30.13 22.16 -0.19
C GLU A 148 -28.82 21.43 -0.50
N MET A 149 -27.71 22.18 -0.60
CA MET A 149 -26.41 21.55 -0.85
C MET A 149 -25.91 20.80 0.39
N GLU A 150 -26.17 21.27 1.61
CA GLU A 150 -25.91 20.51 2.84
C GLU A 150 -26.61 19.14 2.78
N ARG A 151 -27.90 19.14 2.43
CA ARG A 151 -28.69 17.92 2.29
C ARG A 151 -28.08 16.96 1.27
N VAL A 152 -27.69 17.46 0.09
CA VAL A 152 -27.03 16.63 -0.94
C VAL A 152 -25.70 16.09 -0.42
N MET A 153 -24.86 16.91 0.21
CA MET A 153 -23.56 16.48 0.74
C MET A 153 -23.71 15.38 1.80
N ARG A 154 -24.65 15.56 2.73
CA ARG A 154 -24.99 14.56 3.74
C ARG A 154 -25.47 13.26 3.10
N GLN A 155 -26.38 13.33 2.12
CA GLN A 155 -26.88 12.15 1.42
C GLN A 155 -25.78 11.41 0.66
N THR A 156 -24.87 12.13 -0.01
CA THR A 156 -23.71 11.56 -0.70
C THR A 156 -22.77 10.84 0.26
N LEU A 157 -22.46 11.45 1.41
CA LEU A 157 -21.60 10.83 2.42
C LEU A 157 -22.23 9.57 3.03
N GLN A 158 -23.52 9.64 3.36
CA GLN A 158 -24.27 8.49 3.89
C GLN A 158 -24.35 7.33 2.90
N SER A 159 -24.73 7.60 1.64
CA SER A 159 -24.86 6.55 0.62
C SER A 159 -23.50 5.94 0.30
N ASN A 160 -22.46 6.77 0.20
CA ASN A 160 -21.10 6.30 -0.11
C ASN A 160 -20.53 5.45 1.04
N LEU A 161 -20.75 5.83 2.30
CA LEU A 161 -20.34 5.04 3.45
C LEU A 161 -21.03 3.67 3.48
N LEU A 162 -22.34 3.62 3.23
CA LEU A 162 -23.11 2.37 3.19
C LEU A 162 -22.70 1.46 2.04
N ALA A 163 -22.42 2.05 0.87
CA ALA A 163 -21.92 1.34 -0.30
C ALA A 163 -20.45 0.92 -0.17
N GLY A 164 -19.80 1.16 0.98
CA GLY A 164 -18.40 0.82 1.22
C GLY A 164 -17.42 1.64 0.37
N GLY A 165 -17.85 2.77 -0.19
CA GLY A 165 -17.04 3.55 -1.10
C GLY A 165 -15.98 4.40 -0.41
N THR A 166 -15.01 4.84 -1.22
CA THR A 166 -13.83 5.58 -0.76
C THR A 166 -14.10 7.08 -0.63
N PHE A 167 -13.22 7.81 0.06
CA PHE A 167 -13.30 9.29 0.09
C PHE A 167 -13.22 9.90 -1.30
N SER A 168 -12.36 9.37 -2.17
CA SER A 168 -12.26 9.83 -3.55
C SER A 168 -13.60 9.70 -4.28
N GLN A 169 -14.31 8.58 -4.11
CA GLN A 169 -15.63 8.39 -4.71
C GLN A 169 -16.68 9.38 -4.19
N ALA A 170 -16.70 9.68 -2.89
CA ALA A 170 -17.58 10.74 -2.36
C ALA A 170 -17.24 12.10 -2.98
N VAL A 171 -15.94 12.42 -3.10
CA VAL A 171 -15.49 13.66 -3.74
C VAL A 171 -15.93 13.70 -5.20
N ASP A 172 -15.73 12.62 -5.96
CA ASP A 172 -16.13 12.54 -7.37
C ASP A 172 -17.63 12.72 -7.54
N GLN A 173 -18.45 12.13 -6.65
CA GLN A 173 -19.91 12.31 -6.67
C GLN A 173 -20.32 13.78 -6.40
N LEU A 174 -19.68 14.46 -5.45
CA LEU A 174 -19.94 15.88 -5.19
C LEU A 174 -19.47 16.78 -6.34
N VAL A 175 -18.31 16.47 -6.93
CA VAL A 175 -17.80 17.16 -8.12
C VAL A 175 -18.75 16.97 -9.30
N ALA A 176 -19.26 15.76 -9.51
CA ALA A 176 -20.24 15.47 -10.55
C ALA A 176 -21.53 16.32 -10.37
N HIS A 177 -22.00 16.47 -9.14
CA HIS A 177 -23.14 17.33 -8.79
C HIS A 177 -22.89 18.81 -9.12
N GLY A 178 -21.63 19.27 -8.99
CA GLY A 178 -21.21 20.63 -9.31
C GLY A 178 -21.09 21.55 -8.11
N GLY A 179 -21.82 21.31 -7.03
CA GLY A 179 -21.87 22.21 -5.88
C GLY A 179 -22.73 23.46 -6.15
N PRO A 180 -22.68 24.48 -5.28
CA PRO A 180 -23.40 25.75 -5.48
C PRO A 180 -22.97 26.46 -6.76
N ARG A 181 -23.93 27.07 -7.48
CA ARG A 181 -23.74 27.78 -8.76
C ARG A 181 -24.08 29.27 -8.63
N GLY A 182 -23.58 30.08 -9.57
CA GLY A 182 -23.83 31.52 -9.61
C GLY A 182 -22.89 32.31 -8.71
N ARG A 183 -23.37 33.34 -8.01
CA ARG A 183 -22.54 34.13 -7.09
C ARG A 183 -22.32 33.37 -5.76
N VAL A 184 -21.15 32.76 -5.62
CA VAL A 184 -20.77 31.94 -4.46
C VAL A 184 -19.75 32.70 -3.61
N PRO A 185 -19.94 32.81 -2.27
CA PRO A 185 -18.96 33.44 -1.42
C PRO A 185 -17.78 32.49 -1.16
N LEU A 186 -16.61 32.84 -1.67
CA LEU A 186 -15.38 32.08 -1.42
C LEU A 186 -14.83 32.35 -0.03
N ILE A 187 -14.97 33.59 0.46
CA ILE A 187 -14.55 34.01 1.79
C ILE A 187 -15.75 34.68 2.46
N SER A 188 -16.11 34.17 3.63
CA SER A 188 -17.14 34.77 4.49
C SER A 188 -16.60 34.88 5.90
N ARG A 189 -16.97 35.95 6.61
CA ARG A 189 -16.62 36.20 8.00
C ARG A 189 -17.90 36.27 8.83
N LEU A 190 -17.90 35.65 10.01
CA LEU A 190 -18.98 35.82 10.97
C LEU A 190 -18.69 37.08 11.80
N ARG A 191 -19.61 38.04 11.80
CA ARG A 191 -19.51 39.24 12.62
C ARG A 191 -19.95 38.94 14.07
N PRO A 192 -19.53 39.76 15.06
CA PRO A 192 -19.95 39.57 16.46
C PRO A 192 -21.46 39.56 16.68
N ASP A 193 -22.23 40.24 15.82
CA ASP A 193 -23.70 40.27 15.83
C ASP A 193 -24.36 38.99 15.25
N GLY A 194 -23.56 38.00 14.84
CA GLY A 194 -24.02 36.75 14.24
C GLY A 194 -24.32 36.82 12.75
N THR A 195 -24.19 37.99 12.11
CA THR A 195 -24.40 38.13 10.66
C THR A 195 -23.19 37.64 9.87
N VAL A 196 -23.43 37.13 8.66
CA VAL A 196 -22.36 36.65 7.77
C VAL A 196 -22.02 37.72 6.74
N GLU A 197 -20.78 38.19 6.80
CA GLU A 197 -20.20 39.11 5.82
C GLU A 197 -19.52 38.34 4.69
N ARG A 198 -19.99 38.55 3.45
CA ARG A 198 -19.44 37.92 2.24
C ARG A 198 -18.28 38.77 1.70
N VAL A 199 -17.07 38.49 2.17
CA VAL A 199 -15.85 39.26 1.84
C VAL A 199 -15.46 39.12 0.37
N ARG A 200 -15.57 37.89 -0.19
CA ARG A 200 -15.23 37.63 -1.59
C ARG A 200 -16.27 36.76 -2.25
N LEU A 201 -16.90 37.30 -3.29
CA LEU A 201 -17.85 36.62 -4.15
C LEU A 201 -17.22 36.30 -5.50
N GLU A 202 -17.53 35.13 -6.04
CA GLU A 202 -17.13 34.75 -7.39
C GLU A 202 -18.35 34.22 -8.15
N ASN A 203 -18.45 34.54 -9.43
CA ASN A 203 -19.47 33.95 -10.31
C ASN A 203 -18.97 32.62 -10.87
N ILE A 204 -19.60 31.52 -10.44
CA ILE A 204 -19.21 30.14 -10.76
C ILE A 204 -20.40 29.40 -11.40
N PRO A 205 -20.68 29.63 -12.70
CA PRO A 205 -21.83 29.02 -13.38
C PRO A 205 -21.79 27.49 -13.43
N GLU A 206 -20.60 26.89 -13.58
CA GLU A 206 -20.41 25.43 -13.61
C GLU A 206 -20.57 24.76 -12.24
N GLY A 207 -20.46 25.54 -11.17
CA GLY A 207 -20.55 25.12 -9.78
C GLY A 207 -19.21 24.99 -9.05
N LEU A 208 -19.22 25.33 -7.76
CA LEU A 208 -18.05 25.42 -6.88
C LEU A 208 -17.18 24.15 -6.89
N PHE A 209 -17.77 22.96 -6.86
CA PHE A 209 -17.03 21.71 -6.75
C PHE A 209 -16.41 21.26 -8.07
N ARG A 210 -16.98 21.67 -9.21
CA ARG A 210 -16.35 21.44 -10.53
C ARG A 210 -15.13 22.34 -10.71
N ARG A 211 -15.30 23.65 -10.48
CA ARG A 211 -14.20 24.62 -10.58
C ARG A 211 -13.10 24.34 -9.57
N HIS A 212 -13.48 23.96 -8.35
CA HIS A 212 -12.56 23.80 -7.23
C HIS A 212 -12.81 22.48 -6.48
N ARG A 213 -12.39 21.37 -7.08
CA ARG A 213 -12.47 20.00 -6.52
C ARG A 213 -12.01 19.89 -5.06
N TRP A 214 -11.03 20.69 -4.64
CA TRP A 214 -10.51 20.68 -3.28
C TRP A 214 -11.54 21.09 -2.22
N TRP A 215 -12.58 21.88 -2.57
CA TRP A 215 -13.68 22.18 -1.65
C TRP A 215 -14.49 20.94 -1.30
N ALA A 216 -14.87 20.14 -2.30
CA ALA A 216 -15.55 18.86 -2.06
C ALA A 216 -14.68 17.93 -1.21
N MET A 217 -13.37 17.86 -1.51
CA MET A 217 -12.42 17.08 -0.72
C MET A 217 -12.36 17.50 0.75
N ARG A 218 -12.32 18.81 1.01
CA ARG A 218 -12.28 19.36 2.36
C ARG A 218 -13.55 19.02 3.14
N ILE A 219 -14.71 19.16 2.52
CA ILE A 219 -16.00 18.84 3.15
C ILE A 219 -16.07 17.35 3.48
N VAL A 220 -15.76 16.48 2.52
CA VAL A 220 -15.80 15.02 2.71
C VAL A 220 -14.90 14.60 3.86
N ARG A 221 -13.67 15.13 3.92
CA ARG A 221 -12.73 14.83 5.02
C ARG A 221 -13.25 15.32 6.37
N THR A 222 -13.71 16.57 6.42
CA THR A 222 -14.14 17.20 7.68
C THR A 222 -15.39 16.52 8.24
N GLU A 223 -16.42 16.31 7.43
CA GLU A 223 -17.66 15.66 7.85
C GLU A 223 -17.44 14.18 8.21
N THR A 224 -16.55 13.48 7.49
CA THR A 224 -16.23 12.10 7.84
C THR A 224 -15.44 12.01 9.14
N ALA A 225 -14.45 12.89 9.35
CA ALA A 225 -13.72 12.97 10.62
C ALA A 225 -14.64 13.32 11.78
N TYR A 226 -15.59 14.26 11.57
CA TYR A 226 -16.60 14.61 12.56
C TYR A 226 -17.47 13.42 12.92
N ALA A 227 -17.99 12.70 11.91
CA ALA A 227 -18.84 11.53 12.15
C ALA A 227 -18.08 10.39 12.85
N GLN A 228 -16.80 10.17 12.51
CA GLN A 228 -15.96 9.18 13.18
C GLN A 228 -15.74 9.51 14.65
N ASN A 229 -15.40 10.76 14.96
CA ASN A 229 -15.17 11.20 16.33
C ASN A 229 -16.47 11.27 17.14
N ALA A 230 -17.58 11.68 16.54
CA ALA A 230 -18.90 11.59 17.15
C ALA A 230 -19.24 10.13 17.50
N ALA A 231 -18.95 9.20 16.60
CA ALA A 231 -19.18 7.79 16.85
C ALA A 231 -18.30 7.23 17.97
N ALA A 232 -17.01 7.56 17.97
CA ALA A 232 -16.11 7.19 19.05
C ALA A 232 -16.61 7.74 20.39
N PHE A 233 -17.06 8.99 20.42
CA PHE A 233 -17.58 9.65 21.61
C PHE A 233 -18.80 8.94 22.22
N GLU A 234 -19.78 8.55 21.41
CA GLU A 234 -20.94 7.77 21.89
C GLU A 234 -20.53 6.39 22.43
N ALA A 235 -19.54 5.75 21.78
CA ALA A 235 -19.01 4.47 22.26
C ALA A 235 -18.34 4.62 23.63
N LEU A 236 -17.71 5.76 23.92
CA LEU A 236 -17.16 6.05 25.25
C LEU A 236 -18.24 6.17 26.32
N HIS A 237 -19.37 6.83 26.03
CA HIS A 237 -20.50 6.88 26.95
C HIS A 237 -21.06 5.49 27.24
N ALA A 238 -21.32 4.71 26.20
CA ALA A 238 -21.81 3.35 26.35
C ALA A 238 -20.86 2.47 27.17
N ALA A 239 -19.54 2.62 26.97
CA ALA A 239 -18.53 1.92 27.75
C ALA A 239 -18.50 2.39 29.21
N ARG A 240 -18.68 3.70 29.47
CA ARG A 240 -18.72 4.26 30.82
C ARG A 240 -19.90 3.74 31.63
N ASP A 241 -21.07 3.69 31.01
CA ASP A 241 -22.32 3.30 31.67
C ASP A 241 -22.35 1.82 32.08
N HIS A 242 -21.50 0.98 31.47
CA HIS A 242 -21.52 -0.48 31.66
C HIS A 242 -20.25 -1.05 32.28
N ASP A 243 -19.08 -0.64 31.79
CA ASP A 243 -17.83 -1.36 32.04
C ASP A 243 -16.79 -0.50 32.78
N PHE A 244 -16.78 0.82 32.56
CA PHE A 244 -15.68 1.70 32.99
C PHE A 244 -16.19 3.05 33.53
N PRO A 245 -16.68 3.14 34.78
CA PRO A 245 -17.31 4.37 35.31
C PRO A 245 -16.37 5.60 35.39
N ASP A 246 -15.06 5.35 35.44
CA ASP A 246 -13.95 6.31 35.41
C ASP A 246 -13.43 6.62 33.99
N GLN A 247 -14.14 6.17 32.95
CA GLN A 247 -13.81 6.43 31.55
C GLN A 247 -13.87 7.93 31.25
N GLN A 248 -12.73 8.44 30.79
CA GLN A 248 -12.55 9.79 30.27
C GLN A 248 -12.24 9.75 28.78
N LYS A 249 -12.07 10.92 28.19
CA LYS A 249 -11.63 11.09 26.80
C LYS A 249 -10.32 11.85 26.75
N LYS A 250 -9.47 11.45 25.81
CA LYS A 250 -8.23 12.18 25.47
C LYS A 250 -8.25 12.53 23.99
N ILE A 251 -7.81 13.74 23.66
CA ILE A 251 -7.70 14.20 22.27
C ILE A 251 -6.25 14.15 21.81
N LEU A 252 -6.02 13.57 20.63
CA LEU A 252 -4.69 13.45 20.02
C LEU A 252 -4.71 14.13 18.66
N ALA A 253 -3.94 15.21 18.52
CA ALA A 253 -3.63 15.80 17.22
C ALA A 253 -2.55 15.00 16.50
N MET A 254 -2.70 14.83 15.18
CA MET A 254 -1.62 14.38 14.30
C MET A 254 -0.58 15.49 14.20
N MET A 255 0.68 15.21 14.54
CA MET A 255 1.79 16.18 14.53
C MET A 255 2.60 16.07 13.23
N ASP A 256 2.30 16.92 12.24
CA ASP A 256 3.08 17.04 11.01
C ASP A 256 3.12 18.51 10.53
N ASN A 257 3.58 18.75 9.29
CA ASN A 257 3.68 20.09 8.71
C ASN A 257 2.34 20.82 8.49
N ARG A 258 1.21 20.14 8.68
CA ARG A 258 -0.14 20.70 8.53
C ARG A 258 -0.85 20.90 9.87
N THR A 259 -0.18 20.61 10.98
CA THR A 259 -0.69 20.85 12.33
C THR A 259 -0.56 22.33 12.66
N TYR A 260 -1.66 22.94 13.10
CA TYR A 260 -1.65 24.35 13.46
C TYR A 260 -1.43 24.52 14.96
N PRO A 261 -1.00 25.71 15.41
CA PRO A 261 -0.81 26.03 16.83
C PRO A 261 -1.98 25.66 17.74
N ASP A 262 -3.22 25.85 17.27
CA ASP A 262 -4.44 25.52 18.00
C ASP A 262 -4.58 24.00 18.24
N SER A 263 -4.31 23.18 17.22
CA SER A 263 -4.24 21.72 17.31
C SER A 263 -3.12 21.23 18.24
N ILE A 264 -1.98 21.92 18.26
CA ILE A 264 -0.87 21.59 19.18
C ILE A 264 -1.30 21.84 20.62
N ALA A 265 -1.95 22.99 20.89
CA ALA A 265 -2.40 23.36 22.24
C ALA A 265 -3.48 22.42 22.80
N VAL A 266 -4.30 21.81 21.94
CA VAL A 266 -5.30 20.84 22.39
C VAL A 266 -4.76 19.43 22.56
N HIS A 267 -3.62 19.08 21.92
CA HIS A 267 -3.07 17.72 21.95
C HIS A 267 -2.79 17.26 23.40
N GLY A 268 -3.22 16.03 23.70
CA GLY A 268 -3.02 15.42 25.01
C GLY A 268 -3.91 16.00 26.12
N GLN A 269 -4.88 16.86 25.81
CA GLN A 269 -5.91 17.21 26.80
C GLN A 269 -6.75 15.97 27.13
N ILE A 270 -6.89 15.72 28.43
CA ILE A 270 -7.77 14.71 29.02
C ILE A 270 -8.94 15.46 29.65
N ARG A 271 -10.16 14.96 29.43
CA ARG A 271 -11.41 15.59 29.87
C ARG A 271 -12.39 14.53 30.32
N GLU A 272 -13.29 14.90 31.22
CA GLU A 272 -14.52 14.12 31.41
C GLU A 272 -15.29 14.02 30.10
N LEU A 273 -16.12 12.97 29.92
CA LEU A 273 -16.81 12.75 28.64
C LEU A 273 -17.63 13.98 28.20
N ASP A 274 -18.39 14.60 29.09
CA ASP A 274 -19.20 15.78 28.72
C ASP A 274 -18.45 17.12 28.80
N GLU A 275 -17.20 17.12 29.26
CA GLU A 275 -16.39 18.32 29.37
C GLU A 275 -15.80 18.69 27.99
N MET A 276 -15.84 19.97 27.64
CA MET A 276 -15.35 20.47 26.35
C MET A 276 -13.81 20.51 26.33
N PHE A 277 -13.22 20.13 25.21
CA PHE A 277 -11.82 20.52 24.91
C PHE A 277 -11.75 22.02 24.64
N VAL A 278 -10.60 22.64 24.91
CA VAL A 278 -10.33 24.05 24.62
C VAL A 278 -9.05 24.13 23.82
N ASP A 279 -9.12 24.56 22.56
CA ASP A 279 -7.93 24.69 21.72
C ASP A 279 -7.17 26.01 21.96
N GLY A 280 -6.03 26.17 21.27
CA GLY A 280 -5.21 27.38 21.38
C GLY A 280 -5.88 28.67 20.86
N ALA A 281 -7.01 28.56 20.16
CA ALA A 281 -7.83 29.69 19.72
C ALA A 281 -9.00 29.96 20.70
N GLY A 282 -9.07 29.25 21.82
CA GLY A 282 -10.14 29.39 22.82
C GLY A 282 -11.47 28.75 22.41
N ARG A 283 -11.52 28.00 21.29
CA ARG A 283 -12.76 27.35 20.86
C ARG A 283 -13.03 26.15 21.74
N ARG A 284 -14.32 25.94 22.05
CA ARG A 284 -14.79 24.86 22.93
C ARG A 284 -15.60 23.84 22.14
N TYR A 285 -15.24 22.57 22.21
CA TYR A 285 -15.91 21.50 21.47
C TYR A 285 -15.80 20.14 22.17
N LEU A 286 -16.81 19.28 22.00
CA LEU A 286 -16.87 17.98 22.67
C LEU A 286 -15.93 16.96 22.04
N HIS A 287 -15.82 16.97 20.72
CA HIS A 287 -14.96 16.08 19.95
C HIS A 287 -14.61 16.77 18.62
N PRO A 288 -13.47 16.45 18.01
CA PRO A 288 -13.02 17.09 16.78
C PRO A 288 -13.91 16.68 15.58
N PRO A 289 -13.72 17.35 14.43
CA PRO A 289 -12.88 18.52 14.21
C PRO A 289 -13.48 19.81 14.78
N ALA A 290 -12.63 20.76 15.21
CA ALA A 290 -13.04 22.10 15.63
C ALA A 290 -13.10 23.09 14.45
N ARG A 291 -12.37 22.78 13.37
CA ARG A 291 -12.30 23.57 12.13
C ARG A 291 -12.10 22.66 10.91
N PRO A 292 -12.27 23.18 9.68
CA PRO A 292 -12.09 22.36 8.48
C PRO A 292 -10.68 21.76 8.35
N ASN A 293 -10.60 20.48 7.98
CA ASN A 293 -9.36 19.68 7.84
C ASN A 293 -8.58 19.39 9.15
N ASP A 294 -9.17 19.63 10.30
CA ASP A 294 -8.66 19.11 11.56
C ASP A 294 -8.50 17.58 11.51
N ARG A 295 -7.44 17.08 12.14
CA ARG A 295 -7.04 15.67 12.12
C ARG A 295 -6.77 15.13 13.52
N GLU A 296 -7.38 15.76 14.51
CA GLU A 296 -7.43 15.24 15.86
C GLU A 296 -8.39 14.06 15.93
N VAL A 297 -8.08 13.14 16.83
CA VAL A 297 -8.93 12.01 17.17
C VAL A 297 -9.19 12.00 18.67
N VAL A 298 -10.39 11.58 19.06
CA VAL A 298 -10.71 11.28 20.46
C VAL A 298 -10.52 9.79 20.70
N ILE A 299 -9.78 9.48 21.76
CA ILE A 299 -9.53 8.12 22.23
C ILE A 299 -10.06 7.93 23.65
N PRO A 300 -10.41 6.68 24.04
CA PRO A 300 -10.64 6.35 25.44
C PRO A 300 -9.39 6.62 26.29
N TRP A 301 -9.59 7.13 27.50
CA TRP A 301 -8.55 7.23 28.53
C TRP A 301 -9.13 6.94 29.92
N ARG A 302 -8.33 6.42 30.84
CA ARG A 302 -8.73 6.17 32.23
C ARG A 302 -7.60 6.58 33.19
N PRO A 303 -7.93 7.07 34.40
CA PRO A 303 -6.94 7.25 35.44
C PRO A 303 -6.15 5.96 35.69
N GLY A 304 -4.82 6.03 35.60
CA GLY A 304 -3.92 4.88 35.78
C GLY A 304 -3.48 4.19 34.48
N TRP A 305 -3.97 4.61 33.31
CA TRP A 305 -3.35 4.22 32.05
C TRP A 305 -2.06 5.01 31.85
N GLU A 306 -0.95 4.30 31.61
CA GLU A 306 0.33 4.92 31.30
C GLU A 306 0.23 5.72 29.99
N GLU A 307 0.78 6.94 30.01
CA GLU A 307 0.90 7.73 28.80
C GLU A 307 2.16 7.28 28.04
N THR A 308 2.02 6.99 26.75
CA THR A 308 3.19 6.81 25.87
C THR A 308 3.86 8.16 25.67
N GLU A 309 5.16 8.17 25.35
CA GLU A 309 5.90 9.39 24.96
C GLU A 309 5.11 10.23 23.94
N THR A 310 4.61 9.61 22.87
CA THR A 310 3.79 10.25 21.83
C THR A 310 2.42 10.79 22.28
N SER A 311 1.92 10.38 23.44
CA SER A 311 0.64 10.84 24.00
C SER A 311 0.82 11.76 25.21
N ALA A 312 1.95 11.61 25.93
CA ALA A 312 2.37 12.39 27.08
C ALA A 312 3.04 13.69 26.64
N GLU A 313 3.76 13.65 25.51
CA GLU A 313 4.39 14.81 24.90
C GLU A 313 3.32 15.82 24.51
N ARG A 314 3.08 16.76 25.43
CA ARG A 314 2.74 18.11 25.05
C ARG A 314 4.09 18.70 24.62
N PRO A 315 4.41 18.69 23.30
CA PRO A 315 5.67 19.28 22.87
C PRO A 315 5.72 20.69 23.44
N ASP A 316 6.88 21.14 23.93
CA ASP A 316 7.04 22.49 24.52
C ASP A 316 6.21 23.45 23.69
N LEU A 317 5.07 23.87 24.26
CA LEU A 317 3.99 24.41 23.46
C LEU A 317 4.48 25.65 22.74
N LYS A 318 5.34 26.43 23.41
CA LYS A 318 5.98 27.60 22.86
C LYS A 318 6.89 27.21 21.70
N ALA A 319 7.85 26.30 21.89
CA ALA A 319 8.76 25.88 20.83
C ALA A 319 8.04 25.18 19.65
N ALA A 320 6.97 24.43 19.92
CA ALA A 320 6.17 23.75 18.89
C ALA A 320 5.32 24.72 18.09
N VAL A 321 4.73 25.72 18.76
CA VAL A 321 4.02 26.83 18.11
C VAL A 321 5.00 27.67 17.31
N GLU A 322 6.16 28.03 17.86
CA GLU A 322 7.22 28.74 17.17
C GLU A 322 7.69 27.98 15.93
N ARG A 323 7.93 26.66 16.02
CA ARG A 323 8.23 25.81 14.84
C ARG A 323 7.10 25.80 13.82
N ALA A 324 5.84 25.73 14.26
CA ALA A 324 4.68 25.72 13.37
C ALA A 324 4.49 27.08 12.68
N LEU A 325 4.75 28.18 13.37
CA LEU A 325 4.72 29.55 12.83
C LEU A 325 5.90 29.79 11.90
N ALA A 326 7.11 29.39 12.27
CA ALA A 326 8.32 29.51 11.44
C ALA A 326 8.19 28.76 10.11
N ARG A 327 7.62 27.54 10.13
CA ARG A 327 7.32 26.76 8.91
C ARG A 327 6.30 27.44 7.99
N ARG A 328 5.44 28.30 8.53
CA ARG A 328 4.46 29.07 7.74
C ARG A 328 5.07 30.31 7.14
N GLY A 329 6.04 30.93 7.82
CA GLY A 329 6.80 32.06 7.29
C GLY A 329 7.51 31.77 5.96
N THR A 330 7.78 30.51 5.65
CA THR A 330 8.41 30.07 4.37
C THR A 330 7.42 29.72 3.26
N GLU A 331 6.11 29.70 3.53
CA GLU A 331 5.08 29.33 2.56
C GLU A 331 4.21 30.55 2.28
N THR A 332 4.70 31.46 1.42
CA THR A 332 3.89 32.55 0.86
C THR A 332 2.79 31.95 -0.01
N VAL A 333 1.65 31.63 0.60
CA VAL A 333 0.37 31.86 -0.06
C VAL A 333 0.31 33.38 -0.25
N PRO A 334 0.04 33.91 -1.46
CA PRO A 334 0.02 35.35 -1.65
C PRO A 334 -1.08 35.95 -0.75
N GLU A 335 -0.67 36.53 0.37
CA GLU A 335 -1.37 37.63 1.00
C GLU A 335 -1.11 38.87 0.16
N PRO A 336 -2.12 39.70 -0.12
CA PRO A 336 -1.88 41.00 -0.74
C PRO A 336 -1.15 41.90 0.27
N GLU A 337 0.11 42.17 -0.05
CA GLU A 337 0.99 43.29 0.32
C GLU A 337 0.79 43.97 1.69
N VAL A 338 1.78 43.78 2.56
CA VAL A 338 2.36 44.88 3.37
C VAL A 338 3.89 44.69 3.40
N ALA A 339 4.63 45.66 2.86
CA ALA A 339 6.10 45.74 2.82
C ALA A 339 6.71 45.88 4.24
N GLU A 340 7.98 45.59 4.56
CA GLU A 340 9.25 45.99 3.93
C GLU A 340 10.45 45.28 4.63
N LEU A 341 11.52 45.00 3.86
CA LEU A 341 12.96 44.83 4.22
C LEU A 341 13.43 43.68 5.15
N ILE A 342 14.22 42.74 4.58
CA ILE A 342 15.56 42.26 5.00
C ILE A 342 16.15 41.42 3.83
N GLU A 343 17.45 41.54 3.56
CA GLU A 343 18.16 40.84 2.47
C GLU A 343 18.07 39.30 2.61
N GLU A 344 17.41 38.62 1.66
CA GLU A 344 17.24 37.16 1.65
C GLU A 344 18.39 36.43 0.92
N GLU A 345 18.85 35.33 1.51
CA GLU A 345 19.66 34.32 0.81
C GLU A 345 18.92 33.81 -0.43
N THR A 346 19.65 33.61 -1.53
CA THR A 346 19.01 33.27 -2.80
C THR A 346 18.29 31.91 -2.72
N PRO A 347 17.17 31.72 -3.45
CA PRO A 347 16.46 30.43 -3.50
C PRO A 347 17.36 29.23 -3.87
N ALA A 348 18.45 29.46 -4.60
CA ALA A 348 19.43 28.44 -4.94
C ALA A 348 20.26 27.98 -3.72
N GLN A 349 20.64 28.91 -2.83
CA GLN A 349 21.34 28.60 -1.58
C GLN A 349 20.43 27.83 -0.62
N LEU A 350 19.15 28.22 -0.52
CA LEU A 350 18.15 27.51 0.29
C LEU A 350 17.92 26.08 -0.22
N ALA A 351 17.85 25.89 -1.53
CA ALA A 351 17.71 24.56 -2.14
C ALA A 351 18.95 23.67 -1.90
N ALA A 352 20.15 24.23 -2.02
CA ALA A 352 21.40 23.51 -1.77
C ALA A 352 21.54 23.08 -0.31
N ASN A 353 21.19 23.97 0.63
CA ASN A 353 21.24 23.68 2.07
C ASN A 353 20.19 22.62 2.46
N ALA A 354 18.99 22.67 1.90
CA ALA A 354 17.96 21.66 2.12
C ALA A 354 18.35 20.27 1.56
N ALA A 355 19.01 20.23 0.40
CA ALA A 355 19.49 18.98 -0.18
C ALA A 355 20.61 18.35 0.69
N ARG A 356 21.49 19.18 1.24
CA ARG A 356 22.55 18.74 2.15
C ARG A 356 21.99 18.18 3.47
N ALA A 357 21.05 18.88 4.11
CA ALA A 357 20.43 18.41 5.35
C ALA A 357 19.71 17.06 5.20
N ARG A 358 19.03 16.84 4.07
CA ARG A 358 18.37 15.54 3.76
C ARG A 358 19.38 14.41 3.58
N ARG A 359 20.56 14.69 3.02
CA ARG A 359 21.64 13.69 2.90
C ARG A 359 22.19 13.30 4.27
N GLU A 360 22.39 14.27 5.17
CA GLU A 360 22.94 14.06 6.52
C GLU A 360 21.96 13.27 7.42
N GLU A 361 20.65 13.59 7.40
CA GLU A 361 19.62 12.87 8.14
C GLU A 361 19.50 11.40 7.70
N ARG A 362 19.56 11.17 6.37
CA ARG A 362 19.49 9.83 5.79
C ARG A 362 20.73 9.00 6.12
N ALA A 363 21.92 9.61 6.10
CA ALA A 363 23.17 8.95 6.49
C ALA A 363 23.10 8.47 7.95
N THR A 364 22.53 9.28 8.84
CA THR A 364 22.34 8.95 10.26
C THR A 364 21.35 7.77 10.45
N GLN A 365 20.25 7.73 9.70
CA GLN A 365 19.31 6.59 9.73
C GLN A 365 19.95 5.29 9.21
N LEU A 366 20.82 5.37 8.21
CA LEU A 366 21.52 4.21 7.66
C LEU A 366 22.60 3.70 8.62
N GLU A 367 23.31 4.58 9.31
CA GLU A 367 24.24 4.21 10.39
C GLU A 367 23.54 3.45 11.52
N GLY A 368 22.36 3.90 11.95
CA GLY A 368 21.55 3.20 12.96
C GLY A 368 21.07 1.80 12.53
N LEU A 369 21.13 1.48 11.24
CA LEU A 369 20.78 0.18 10.68
C LEU A 369 22.01 -0.73 10.45
N GLY A 370 23.22 -0.24 10.73
CA GLY A 370 24.49 -0.93 10.44
C GLY A 370 25.03 -0.70 9.03
N TRP A 371 24.50 0.28 8.29
CA TRP A 371 24.81 0.59 6.90
C TRP A 371 25.55 1.93 6.79
N SER A 372 26.63 2.08 7.56
CA SER A 372 27.50 3.24 7.37
C SER A 372 28.19 3.16 5.99
N PRO A 373 28.53 4.29 5.34
CA PRO A 373 29.36 4.29 4.15
C PRO A 373 30.61 3.42 4.30
N ARG A 374 31.22 3.42 5.50
CA ARG A 374 32.34 2.54 5.88
C ARG A 374 31.98 1.06 5.95
N ALA A 375 30.78 0.67 6.38
CA ALA A 375 30.33 -0.72 6.37
C ALA A 375 30.08 -1.20 4.93
N VAL A 376 29.52 -0.35 4.07
CA VAL A 376 29.33 -0.66 2.64
C VAL A 376 30.67 -0.73 1.90
N GLU A 377 31.62 0.16 2.22
CA GLU A 377 32.99 0.11 1.70
C GLU A 377 33.76 -1.10 2.20
N ARG A 378 33.65 -1.44 3.50
CA ARG A 378 34.23 -2.67 4.07
C ARG A 378 33.63 -3.92 3.43
N ASP A 379 32.33 -3.96 3.18
CA ASP A 379 31.66 -5.09 2.51
C ASP A 379 32.09 -5.21 1.04
N ALA A 380 32.37 -4.08 0.36
CA ALA A 380 32.93 -4.08 -0.99
C ALA A 380 34.42 -4.51 -1.00
N PHE A 381 35.17 -4.12 0.02
CA PHE A 381 36.58 -4.50 0.24
C PHE A 381 36.71 -6.00 0.60
N GLU A 382 35.87 -6.51 1.49
CA GLU A 382 35.79 -7.93 1.87
C GLU A 382 35.23 -8.80 0.74
N ALA A 383 34.40 -8.27 -0.15
CA ALA A 383 33.98 -8.96 -1.38
C ALA A 383 35.11 -9.08 -2.42
N GLY A 384 36.17 -8.28 -2.29
CA GLY A 384 37.39 -8.37 -3.09
C GLY A 384 38.36 -9.47 -2.65
N THR A 385 38.04 -10.25 -1.61
CA THR A 385 38.84 -11.43 -1.24
C THR A 385 38.76 -12.49 -2.35
N ALA A 386 39.87 -13.19 -2.59
CA ALA A 386 39.92 -14.30 -3.54
C ALA A 386 38.79 -15.31 -3.30
N LEU A 387 38.19 -15.79 -4.38
CA LEU A 387 37.15 -16.82 -4.40
C LEU A 387 37.73 -18.16 -3.89
N THR A 388 37.89 -18.31 -2.58
CA THR A 388 38.38 -19.55 -1.98
C THR A 388 37.20 -20.42 -1.54
N ALA A 389 37.42 -21.74 -1.60
CA ALA A 389 36.50 -22.71 -1.00
C ALA A 389 36.21 -22.43 0.48
N GLU A 390 37.17 -21.82 1.19
CA GLU A 390 37.01 -21.44 2.59
C GLU A 390 36.05 -20.27 2.79
N ALA A 391 36.19 -19.19 1.99
CA ALA A 391 35.29 -18.03 2.06
C ALA A 391 33.83 -18.42 1.76
N VAL A 392 33.61 -19.26 0.72
CA VAL A 392 32.26 -19.78 0.40
C VAL A 392 31.71 -20.63 1.55
N ARG A 393 32.55 -21.49 2.16
CA ARG A 393 32.16 -22.32 3.30
C ARG A 393 31.83 -21.49 4.53
N GLU A 394 32.58 -20.44 4.82
CA GLU A 394 32.34 -19.53 5.94
C GLU A 394 30.99 -18.81 5.79
N GLN A 395 30.72 -18.23 4.61
CA GLN A 395 29.43 -17.60 4.32
C GLN A 395 28.28 -18.60 4.42
N ALA A 396 28.47 -19.82 3.92
CA ALA A 396 27.48 -20.88 4.05
C ALA A 396 27.23 -21.29 5.51
N ARG A 397 28.26 -21.30 6.38
CA ARG A 397 28.10 -21.57 7.82
C ARG A 397 27.25 -20.52 8.52
N GLU A 398 27.51 -19.23 8.25
CA GLU A 398 26.71 -18.14 8.83
C GLU A 398 25.25 -18.18 8.39
N MET A 399 25.01 -18.47 7.11
CA MET A 399 23.67 -18.65 6.55
C MET A 399 22.97 -19.85 7.18
N ALA A 400 23.65 -20.99 7.29
CA ALA A 400 23.14 -22.19 7.95
C ALA A 400 22.78 -21.97 9.44
N GLU A 401 23.57 -21.19 10.16
CA GLU A 401 23.27 -20.79 11.53
C GLU A 401 22.00 -19.92 11.59
N THR A 402 21.88 -18.96 10.69
CA THR A 402 20.70 -18.09 10.59
C THR A 402 19.44 -18.92 10.31
N SER A 403 19.50 -19.85 9.36
CA SER A 403 18.39 -20.77 9.08
C SER A 403 18.05 -21.69 10.26
N ARG A 404 19.03 -22.08 11.08
CA ARG A 404 18.78 -22.86 12.32
C ARG A 404 18.07 -22.01 13.38
N ARG A 405 18.49 -20.76 13.58
CA ARG A 405 17.81 -19.83 14.50
C ARG A 405 16.36 -19.62 14.09
N MET A 406 16.10 -19.51 12.78
CA MET A 406 14.75 -19.38 12.23
C MET A 406 13.86 -20.60 12.51
N ARG A 407 14.36 -21.82 12.31
CA ARG A 407 13.60 -23.05 12.57
C ARG A 407 13.24 -23.25 14.05
N ARG A 408 13.98 -22.61 14.95
CA ARG A 408 13.73 -22.64 16.40
C ARG A 408 12.76 -21.55 16.87
N ALA A 409 12.34 -20.63 15.99
CA ALA A 409 11.37 -19.61 16.35
C ALA A 409 9.98 -20.22 16.60
N PRO A 410 9.17 -19.66 17.53
CA PRO A 410 7.85 -20.22 17.88
C PRO A 410 6.92 -20.30 16.66
N THR A 411 6.23 -21.43 16.50
CA THR A 411 5.36 -21.75 15.35
C THR A 411 4.03 -20.98 15.31
N THR A 412 3.71 -20.18 16.32
CA THR A 412 2.50 -19.33 16.28
C THR A 412 2.56 -18.40 15.07
N GLU A 413 1.49 -18.28 14.28
CA GLU A 413 1.43 -17.44 13.06
C GLU A 413 1.92 -16.00 13.31
N SER A 414 1.59 -15.44 14.48
CA SER A 414 2.02 -14.10 14.90
C SER A 414 3.47 -14.01 15.37
N GLY A 415 4.03 -15.12 15.87
CA GLY A 415 5.45 -15.26 16.23
C GLY A 415 6.31 -15.49 15.00
N LEU A 416 5.84 -16.34 14.08
CA LEU A 416 6.45 -16.63 12.79
C LEU A 416 6.52 -15.36 11.93
N ARG A 417 5.43 -14.60 11.75
CA ARG A 417 5.46 -13.31 11.03
C ARG A 417 6.42 -12.29 11.64
N ARG A 418 6.40 -12.11 12.97
CA ARG A 418 7.30 -11.14 13.64
C ARG A 418 8.77 -11.55 13.56
N HIS A 419 9.11 -12.83 13.74
CA HIS A 419 10.48 -13.31 13.62
C HIS A 419 10.96 -13.42 12.17
N ILE A 420 10.11 -13.83 11.23
CA ILE A 420 10.45 -13.89 9.81
C ILE A 420 10.73 -12.48 9.27
N THR A 421 9.86 -11.49 9.55
CA THR A 421 10.08 -10.13 9.04
C THR A 421 11.28 -9.44 9.69
N ALA A 422 11.54 -9.67 10.98
CA ALA A 422 12.68 -9.07 11.68
C ALA A 422 14.02 -9.79 11.42
N ALA A 423 14.03 -11.11 11.26
CA ALA A 423 15.25 -11.92 11.16
C ALA A 423 15.54 -12.49 9.76
N MET A 424 14.53 -12.80 8.93
CA MET A 424 14.77 -13.32 7.56
C MET A 424 15.15 -12.23 6.57
N GLY A 425 14.52 -11.06 6.62
CA GLY A 425 14.59 -10.11 5.51
C GLY A 425 15.97 -9.46 5.33
N LYS A 426 16.66 -9.15 6.43
CA LYS A 426 17.87 -8.31 6.38
C LYS A 426 19.16 -9.10 6.51
N GLY A 427 19.31 -9.94 7.55
CA GLY A 427 20.57 -10.66 7.80
C GLY A 427 20.85 -11.77 6.79
N LEU A 428 19.85 -12.57 6.42
CA LEU A 428 20.03 -13.66 5.45
C LEU A 428 20.28 -13.12 4.04
N ARG A 429 19.54 -12.07 3.62
CA ARG A 429 19.70 -11.43 2.31
C ARG A 429 21.06 -10.73 2.15
N VAL A 430 21.55 -10.05 3.18
CA VAL A 430 22.90 -9.45 3.18
C VAL A 430 23.97 -10.51 2.99
N ARG A 431 23.91 -11.61 3.76
CA ARG A 431 24.86 -12.74 3.61
C ARG A 431 24.74 -13.42 2.26
N PHE A 432 23.53 -13.53 1.73
CA PHE A 432 23.30 -14.06 0.39
C PHE A 432 23.95 -13.19 -0.68
N ARG A 433 23.77 -11.87 -0.62
CA ARG A 433 24.45 -10.93 -1.51
C ARG A 433 25.96 -10.99 -1.35
N ARG A 434 26.47 -11.20 -0.13
CA ARG A 434 27.90 -11.39 0.12
C ARG A 434 28.41 -12.65 -0.58
N LEU A 435 27.72 -13.78 -0.43
CA LEU A 435 28.01 -15.01 -1.15
C LEU A 435 28.03 -14.82 -2.67
N ILE A 436 27.01 -14.15 -3.24
CA ILE A 436 26.96 -13.85 -4.69
C ILE A 436 28.15 -12.98 -5.10
N ARG A 437 28.47 -11.93 -4.34
CA ARG A 437 29.60 -11.04 -4.65
C ARG A 437 30.95 -11.74 -4.59
N THR A 438 31.16 -12.65 -3.64
CA THR A 438 32.36 -13.50 -3.60
C THR A 438 32.50 -14.28 -4.91
N VAL A 439 31.37 -14.75 -5.46
CA VAL A 439 31.31 -15.58 -6.67
C VAL A 439 31.30 -14.78 -7.95
N THR A 440 30.80 -13.55 -7.92
CA THR A 440 30.68 -12.69 -9.09
C THR A 440 30.94 -11.27 -8.60
N PRO A 441 32.21 -10.82 -8.58
CA PRO A 441 32.57 -9.49 -8.05
C PRO A 441 31.86 -8.34 -8.78
N SER A 442 31.50 -8.54 -10.05
CA SER A 442 30.66 -7.62 -10.84
C SER A 442 29.18 -7.59 -10.41
N PHE A 443 28.79 -8.34 -9.38
CA PHE A 443 27.48 -8.26 -8.76
C PHE A 443 27.31 -6.97 -7.96
N MET A 444 27.00 -5.91 -8.70
CA MET A 444 26.57 -4.61 -8.19
C MET A 444 25.13 -4.73 -7.66
N SER A 445 24.97 -5.12 -6.38
CA SER A 445 23.69 -4.97 -5.67
C SER A 445 23.48 -3.57 -5.07
N ARG A 446 24.36 -2.61 -5.37
CA ARG A 446 24.11 -1.17 -5.14
C ARG A 446 23.15 -0.69 -6.24
N ASP A 447 22.09 0.06 -6.00
CA ASP A 447 21.55 0.66 -4.80
C ASP A 447 20.05 0.84 -5.09
N LEU A 448 19.18 -0.03 -4.56
CA LEU A 448 17.74 0.26 -4.49
C LEU A 448 17.56 1.67 -3.89
N LEU A 449 18.43 2.07 -2.95
CA LEU A 449 18.48 3.39 -2.31
C LEU A 449 18.79 4.58 -3.25
N ALA A 450 19.60 4.41 -4.31
CA ALA A 450 19.94 5.47 -5.27
C ALA A 450 18.82 5.66 -6.30
N THR A 451 18.23 4.55 -6.78
CA THR A 451 17.03 4.56 -7.60
C THR A 451 15.85 5.22 -6.88
N TYR A 452 15.78 5.17 -5.55
CA TYR A 452 14.77 5.89 -4.77
C TYR A 452 15.00 7.41 -4.67
N ALA A 453 16.23 7.91 -4.77
CA ALA A 453 16.49 9.35 -4.69
C ALA A 453 15.94 10.10 -5.92
N THR A 454 15.88 9.43 -7.08
CA THR A 454 15.32 9.96 -8.34
C THR A 454 13.80 9.77 -8.45
N ILE A 455 13.24 8.66 -7.94
CA ILE A 455 11.79 8.36 -8.04
C ILE A 455 10.92 9.34 -7.22
N ASP A 456 11.37 9.84 -6.06
CA ASP A 456 10.54 10.71 -5.20
C ASP A 456 10.33 12.13 -5.80
N GLY A 457 10.99 12.44 -6.93
CA GLY A 457 10.83 13.70 -7.66
C GLY A 457 9.91 13.63 -8.89
N GLN A 458 9.72 12.46 -9.50
CA GLN A 458 8.88 12.30 -10.70
C GLN A 458 7.51 11.71 -10.35
N ARG A 459 6.44 12.36 -10.84
CA ARG A 459 5.04 12.01 -10.57
C ARG A 459 4.65 10.64 -11.14
N MET A 460 5.01 9.57 -10.44
CA MET A 460 4.44 8.24 -10.60
C MET A 460 3.70 7.88 -9.32
N GLY A 461 2.50 7.33 -9.44
CA GLY A 461 1.56 7.14 -8.32
C GLY A 461 2.18 6.39 -7.13
N ARG A 462 2.01 6.96 -5.94
CA ARG A 462 2.32 6.42 -4.59
C ARG A 462 3.12 5.11 -4.56
N PRO A 463 4.41 5.13 -4.17
CA PRO A 463 5.16 3.89 -3.95
C PRO A 463 4.62 3.15 -2.71
N GLN A 464 4.44 1.83 -2.83
CA GLN A 464 4.17 0.96 -1.68
C GLN A 464 5.43 0.86 -0.82
N ARG A 465 5.52 1.72 0.20
CA ARG A 465 6.71 1.87 1.07
C ARG A 465 7.10 0.63 1.92
N ASN A 466 6.38 -0.50 1.85
CA ASN A 466 6.53 -1.60 2.82
C ASN A 466 6.77 -3.01 2.23
N THR A 467 6.96 -3.19 0.91
CA THR A 467 7.15 -4.53 0.31
C THR A 467 8.60 -4.89 0.00
N ILE A 468 9.49 -3.90 -0.09
CA ILE A 468 10.88 -4.11 -0.49
C ILE A 468 11.69 -4.67 0.68
N GLY A 469 12.31 -5.83 0.50
CA GLY A 469 13.14 -6.48 1.52
C GLY A 469 12.47 -7.61 2.31
N MET A 470 11.23 -7.99 1.97
CA MET A 470 10.57 -9.13 2.60
C MET A 470 10.75 -10.40 1.77
N VAL A 471 11.43 -11.40 2.36
CA VAL A 471 11.23 -12.79 1.95
C VAL A 471 9.88 -13.22 2.47
N ARG A 472 8.95 -13.57 1.57
CA ARG A 472 7.67 -14.16 1.96
C ARG A 472 7.73 -15.66 1.69
N ILE A 473 7.57 -16.45 2.75
CA ILE A 473 7.35 -17.88 2.64
C ILE A 473 5.88 -18.07 2.27
N ALA A 474 5.60 -18.64 1.10
CA ALA A 474 4.25 -19.06 0.72
C ALA A 474 3.91 -20.41 1.38
N ASP A 475 2.68 -20.57 1.86
CA ASP A 475 2.18 -21.87 2.33
C ASP A 475 1.98 -22.83 1.14
N GLU A 476 2.09 -24.13 1.40
CA GLU A 476 2.11 -25.20 0.39
C GLU A 476 0.85 -25.25 -0.50
N ASP A 477 -0.28 -24.72 -0.02
CA ASP A 477 -1.55 -24.70 -0.77
C ASP A 477 -1.79 -23.38 -1.56
N ASP A 478 -0.87 -22.41 -1.49
CA ASP A 478 -1.00 -21.07 -2.09
C ASP A 478 -0.18 -20.92 -3.39
N ILE A 479 0.09 -22.05 -4.06
CA ILE A 479 0.95 -22.14 -5.27
C ILE A 479 0.36 -21.33 -6.42
N ALA A 480 -0.96 -21.28 -6.57
CA ALA A 480 -1.62 -20.48 -7.60
C ALA A 480 -1.50 -18.95 -7.39
N ALA A 481 -1.18 -18.50 -6.17
CA ALA A 481 -1.00 -17.07 -5.83
C ALA A 481 0.47 -16.64 -5.72
N SER A 482 1.41 -17.52 -6.07
CA SER A 482 2.86 -17.30 -5.97
C SER A 482 3.37 -16.13 -6.84
N HIS A 483 2.61 -15.68 -7.85
CA HIS A 483 3.10 -14.75 -8.89
C HIS A 483 2.67 -13.28 -8.79
N SER A 484 2.53 -12.71 -7.59
CA SER A 484 2.47 -11.24 -7.49
C SER A 484 3.89 -10.66 -7.55
N ARG A 485 4.38 -10.35 -8.77
CA ARG A 485 5.70 -9.77 -9.10
C ARG A 485 5.91 -8.35 -8.54
N VAL A 486 5.80 -8.16 -7.23
CA VAL A 486 5.87 -6.83 -6.59
C VAL A 486 7.32 -6.50 -6.23
N ASN A 487 7.94 -5.60 -6.99
CA ASN A 487 9.12 -4.77 -6.66
C ASN A 487 10.02 -5.30 -5.52
N GLY A 488 10.83 -6.32 -5.81
CA GLY A 488 11.96 -6.73 -4.94
C GLY A 488 11.62 -7.55 -3.68
N ALA A 489 10.43 -8.15 -3.62
CA ALA A 489 10.05 -9.13 -2.60
C ALA A 489 10.22 -10.57 -3.13
N MET A 490 11.21 -11.30 -2.61
CA MET A 490 11.43 -12.71 -2.92
C MET A 490 10.29 -13.55 -2.33
N ARG A 491 9.55 -14.28 -3.17
CA ARG A 491 8.56 -15.27 -2.73
C ARG A 491 9.13 -16.66 -2.99
N ILE A 492 9.41 -17.39 -1.93
CA ILE A 492 9.91 -18.77 -2.02
C ILE A 492 8.94 -19.68 -1.29
N THR A 493 8.64 -20.83 -1.87
CA THR A 493 7.85 -21.85 -1.17
C THR A 493 8.61 -22.29 0.08
N ARG A 494 7.87 -22.76 1.10
CA ARG A 494 8.49 -23.35 2.29
C ARG A 494 9.49 -24.45 1.92
N GLN A 495 9.11 -25.33 1.00
CA GLN A 495 9.97 -26.38 0.45
C GLN A 495 11.27 -25.81 -0.14
N SER A 496 11.18 -24.77 -0.97
CA SER A 496 12.38 -24.13 -1.56
C SER A 496 13.27 -23.47 -0.51
N SER A 497 12.68 -22.84 0.50
CA SER A 497 13.44 -22.26 1.62
C SER A 497 14.15 -23.32 2.45
N GLU A 498 13.50 -24.45 2.72
CA GLU A 498 14.07 -25.54 3.50
C GLU A 498 15.14 -26.30 2.70
N GLY A 499 14.88 -26.54 1.41
CA GLY A 499 15.82 -27.12 0.47
C GLY A 499 17.07 -26.27 0.29
N PHE A 500 16.91 -24.95 0.16
CA PHE A 500 18.00 -24.00 0.15
C PHE A 500 18.83 -24.06 1.45
N ALA A 501 18.16 -24.06 2.61
CA ALA A 501 18.86 -24.15 3.89
C ALA A 501 19.65 -25.46 4.02
N ARG A 502 19.13 -26.57 3.48
CA ARG A 502 19.87 -27.85 3.40
C ARG A 502 21.06 -27.74 2.45
N ALA A 503 20.88 -27.18 1.26
CA ALA A 503 21.96 -27.00 0.27
C ALA A 503 23.12 -26.18 0.83
N VAL A 504 22.81 -25.05 1.48
CA VAL A 504 23.79 -24.20 2.16
C VAL A 504 24.51 -24.95 3.29
N GLN A 505 23.81 -25.79 4.04
CA GLN A 505 24.43 -26.63 5.08
C GLN A 505 25.38 -27.68 4.51
N GLU A 506 25.07 -28.26 3.35
CA GLU A 506 25.97 -29.21 2.68
C GLU A 506 27.22 -28.50 2.15
N MET A 507 27.05 -27.36 1.48
CA MET A 507 28.17 -26.52 1.04
C MET A 507 29.06 -26.10 2.22
N ALA A 508 28.48 -25.68 3.35
CA ALA A 508 29.21 -25.32 4.58
C ALA A 508 30.09 -26.45 5.14
N ARG A 509 29.71 -27.71 4.86
CA ARG A 509 30.47 -28.93 5.22
C ARG A 509 31.47 -29.35 4.15
N GLY A 510 31.55 -28.63 3.03
CA GLY A 510 32.37 -29.02 1.87
C GLY A 510 31.82 -30.25 1.15
N ARG A 511 30.50 -30.46 1.21
CA ARG A 511 29.82 -31.56 0.50
C ARG A 511 29.00 -30.99 -0.65
N ASP A 512 28.84 -31.80 -1.69
CA ASP A 512 27.90 -31.52 -2.77
C ASP A 512 26.46 -31.50 -2.21
N PRO A 513 25.69 -30.41 -2.38
CA PRO A 513 24.30 -30.36 -1.97
C PRO A 513 23.39 -31.30 -2.79
N GLY A 514 23.90 -31.90 -3.87
CA GLY A 514 23.17 -32.78 -4.76
C GLY A 514 22.19 -32.03 -5.68
N PRO A 515 21.56 -32.72 -6.64
CA PRO A 515 20.69 -32.09 -7.64
C PRO A 515 19.59 -31.22 -7.02
N GLU A 516 18.77 -31.76 -6.11
CA GLU A 516 17.69 -30.98 -5.47
C GLU A 516 18.23 -29.77 -4.69
N GLY A 517 19.39 -29.90 -4.05
CA GLY A 517 20.01 -28.80 -3.32
C GLY A 517 20.48 -27.67 -4.24
N TRP A 518 21.10 -28.01 -5.37
CA TRP A 518 21.46 -27.04 -6.40
C TRP A 518 20.25 -26.36 -7.01
N GLN A 519 19.14 -27.10 -7.20
CA GLN A 519 17.90 -26.54 -7.69
C GLN A 519 17.34 -25.47 -6.76
N HIS A 520 17.18 -25.79 -5.47
CA HIS A 520 16.66 -24.84 -4.51
C HIS A 520 17.58 -23.63 -4.32
N LEU A 521 18.90 -23.82 -4.41
CA LEU A 521 19.87 -22.73 -4.41
C LEU A 521 19.71 -21.85 -5.66
N GLY A 522 19.57 -22.46 -6.83
CA GLY A 522 19.30 -21.78 -8.10
C GLY A 522 18.02 -20.94 -8.04
N THR A 523 16.92 -21.48 -7.52
CA THR A 523 15.65 -20.75 -7.37
C THR A 523 15.79 -19.51 -6.50
N VAL A 524 16.47 -19.61 -5.35
CA VAL A 524 16.67 -18.45 -4.47
C VAL A 524 17.59 -17.41 -5.13
N LEU A 525 18.60 -17.84 -5.87
CA LEU A 525 19.49 -16.95 -6.63
C LEU A 525 18.72 -16.23 -7.75
N HIS A 526 17.87 -16.94 -8.49
CA HIS A 526 17.04 -16.39 -9.56
C HIS A 526 16.18 -15.23 -9.04
N GLU A 527 15.45 -15.46 -7.96
CA GLU A 527 14.60 -14.45 -7.34
C GLU A 527 15.36 -13.24 -6.79
N GLU A 528 16.59 -13.42 -6.31
CA GLU A 528 17.40 -12.29 -5.88
C GLU A 528 17.95 -11.47 -7.05
N HIS A 529 18.28 -12.12 -8.16
CA HIS A 529 18.73 -11.45 -9.38
C HIS A 529 17.62 -10.59 -10.00
N HIS A 530 16.36 -11.03 -9.92
CA HIS A 530 15.19 -10.20 -10.23
C HIS A 530 15.15 -8.91 -9.41
N GLY A 531 15.55 -8.97 -8.14
CA GLY A 531 15.66 -7.78 -7.29
C GLY A 531 16.70 -6.74 -7.75
N GLY A 532 17.57 -7.09 -8.71
CA GLY A 532 18.55 -6.20 -9.33
C GLY A 532 18.18 -5.71 -10.74
N SER A 533 17.04 -6.14 -11.30
CA SER A 533 16.58 -5.65 -12.59
C SER A 533 16.13 -4.18 -12.52
N ARG A 534 16.26 -3.46 -13.63
CA ARG A 534 16.04 -2.00 -13.70
C ARG A 534 14.76 -1.61 -14.43
N ILE A 535 13.78 -2.50 -14.43
CA ILE A 535 12.50 -2.32 -15.10
C ILE A 535 11.54 -1.50 -14.22
N ALA A 536 10.97 -0.41 -14.76
CA ALA A 536 9.99 0.42 -14.06
C ALA A 536 8.59 -0.20 -14.13
N GLY A 537 8.32 -1.20 -13.29
CA GLY A 537 6.98 -1.79 -13.16
C GLY A 537 6.80 -3.09 -13.93
N TYR A 538 5.55 -3.41 -14.30
CA TYR A 538 5.22 -4.69 -14.91
C TYR A 538 5.24 -4.54 -16.44
N TYR A 539 6.33 -4.92 -17.10
CA TYR A 539 6.28 -5.14 -18.54
C TYR A 539 5.73 -6.55 -18.84
N ARG A 540 4.89 -6.63 -19.87
CA ARG A 540 4.50 -7.88 -20.54
C ARG A 540 5.20 -7.88 -21.90
N GLY A 541 5.46 -9.05 -22.48
CA GLY A 541 6.12 -9.15 -23.79
C GLY A 541 7.65 -9.28 -23.69
N LEU A 542 8.34 -8.75 -24.70
CA LEU A 542 9.75 -8.93 -24.98
C LEU A 542 10.66 -8.52 -23.82
N ALA A 543 10.36 -7.40 -23.14
CA ALA A 543 11.18 -6.96 -22.01
C ALA A 543 11.18 -7.98 -20.85
N SER A 544 10.06 -8.66 -20.61
CA SER A 544 9.97 -9.71 -19.59
C SER A 544 10.76 -10.95 -19.99
N ALA A 545 10.71 -11.34 -21.27
CA ALA A 545 11.50 -12.48 -21.78
C ALA A 545 13.01 -12.22 -21.69
N ILE A 546 13.45 -11.02 -22.06
CA ILE A 546 14.85 -10.59 -21.95
C ILE A 546 15.30 -10.57 -20.48
N GLU A 547 14.48 -10.06 -19.56
CA GLU A 547 14.78 -10.04 -18.13
C GLU A 547 14.97 -11.46 -17.58
N GLU A 548 14.00 -12.35 -17.77
CA GLU A 548 14.07 -13.74 -17.29
C GLU A 548 15.28 -14.49 -17.86
N ALA A 549 15.51 -14.39 -19.18
CA ALA A 549 16.65 -15.03 -19.83
C ALA A 549 18.00 -14.53 -19.29
N SER A 550 18.09 -13.24 -19.00
CA SER A 550 19.29 -12.61 -18.42
C SER A 550 19.51 -13.04 -16.96
N VAL A 551 18.44 -13.05 -16.17
CA VAL A 551 18.44 -13.46 -14.75
C VAL A 551 18.83 -14.93 -14.62
N GLU A 552 18.29 -15.79 -15.48
CA GLU A 552 18.64 -17.20 -15.49
C GLU A 552 20.08 -17.42 -15.91
N THR A 553 20.54 -16.83 -17.03
CA THR A 553 21.91 -16.98 -17.52
C THR A 553 22.93 -16.65 -16.42
N ARG A 554 22.65 -15.59 -15.67
CA ARG A 554 23.47 -15.18 -14.52
C ARG A 554 23.36 -16.15 -13.34
N THR A 555 22.16 -16.61 -13.02
CA THR A 555 21.95 -17.61 -11.97
C THR A 555 22.73 -18.89 -12.26
N ARG A 556 22.69 -19.37 -13.51
CA ARG A 556 23.45 -20.54 -13.96
C ARG A 556 24.95 -20.32 -13.80
N HIS A 557 25.45 -19.15 -14.16
CA HIS A 557 26.85 -18.79 -13.96
C HIS A 557 27.26 -18.81 -12.47
N VAL A 558 26.49 -18.15 -11.61
CA VAL A 558 26.77 -18.09 -10.16
C VAL A 558 26.75 -19.48 -9.55
N VAL A 559 25.76 -20.30 -9.89
CA VAL A 559 25.68 -21.68 -9.40
C VAL A 559 26.86 -22.52 -9.90
N GLY A 560 27.22 -22.43 -11.18
CA GLY A 560 28.37 -23.16 -11.73
C GLY A 560 29.68 -22.80 -11.03
N ARG A 561 29.91 -21.50 -10.76
CA ARG A 561 31.08 -21.07 -9.99
C ARG A 561 31.04 -21.50 -8.53
N LEU A 562 29.87 -21.49 -7.89
CA LEU A 562 29.72 -22.02 -6.53
C LEU A 562 30.08 -23.51 -6.48
N ALA A 563 29.56 -24.31 -7.42
CA ALA A 563 29.86 -25.73 -7.53
C ALA A 563 31.37 -25.97 -7.69
N ALA A 564 32.01 -25.29 -8.64
CA ALA A 564 33.45 -25.36 -8.85
C ALA A 564 34.24 -24.97 -7.59
N THR A 565 33.81 -23.92 -6.88
CA THR A 565 34.48 -23.43 -5.66
C THR A 565 34.41 -24.43 -4.51
N VAL A 566 33.31 -25.17 -4.39
CA VAL A 566 33.17 -26.20 -3.34
C VAL A 566 33.65 -27.59 -3.79
N GLY A 567 34.21 -27.71 -5.00
CA GLY A 567 34.67 -28.98 -5.56
C GLY A 567 33.52 -29.94 -5.93
N ALA A 568 32.30 -29.43 -6.12
CA ALA A 568 31.16 -30.20 -6.59
C ALA A 568 31.16 -30.26 -8.12
N PRO A 569 30.65 -31.36 -8.73
CA PRO A 569 30.40 -31.37 -10.16
C PRO A 569 29.43 -30.24 -10.53
N PRO A 570 29.55 -29.65 -11.73
CA PRO A 570 28.58 -28.65 -12.18
C PRO A 570 27.20 -29.30 -12.18
N PRO A 571 26.17 -28.64 -11.60
CA PRO A 571 24.84 -29.22 -11.60
C PRO A 571 24.38 -29.44 -13.04
N PRO A 572 23.68 -30.56 -13.33
CA PRO A 572 23.11 -30.78 -14.64
C PRO A 572 22.27 -29.58 -15.08
N ARG A 573 22.30 -29.21 -16.37
CA ARG A 573 21.55 -28.05 -16.88
C ARG A 573 20.06 -28.07 -16.51
N ALA A 574 19.48 -29.26 -16.39
CA ALA A 574 18.07 -29.50 -16.01
C ALA A 574 17.74 -29.21 -14.52
N VAL A 575 18.74 -28.89 -13.69
CA VAL A 575 18.57 -28.72 -12.25
C VAL A 575 18.39 -27.25 -11.86
N LEU A 576 18.65 -26.31 -12.77
CA LEU A 576 18.45 -24.89 -12.53
C LEU A 576 17.02 -24.52 -12.92
N PRO A 577 16.36 -23.59 -12.22
CA PRO A 577 14.93 -23.33 -12.42
C PRO A 577 14.65 -22.99 -13.89
N THR A 578 13.99 -23.91 -14.59
CA THR A 578 13.28 -23.64 -15.83
C THR A 578 11.96 -22.99 -15.46
N VAL A 579 11.69 -21.80 -15.98
CA VAL A 579 10.39 -21.15 -15.79
C VAL A 579 9.42 -21.81 -16.77
N VAL A 580 8.32 -22.36 -16.27
CA VAL A 580 7.29 -22.99 -17.11
C VAL A 580 6.15 -21.99 -17.35
N ARG A 581 5.64 -21.95 -18.58
CA ARG A 581 4.48 -21.14 -18.97
C ARG A 581 3.19 -21.78 -18.44
N HIS A 582 2.42 -21.05 -17.64
CA HIS A 582 1.06 -21.42 -17.26
C HIS A 582 0.08 -20.36 -17.78
N GLY A 583 -0.59 -20.66 -18.89
CA GLY A 583 -1.49 -19.73 -19.56
C GLY A 583 -0.75 -18.47 -20.07
N ASP A 584 -1.23 -17.29 -19.70
CA ASP A 584 -0.64 -15.98 -20.05
C ASP A 584 0.43 -15.50 -19.04
N HIS A 585 0.90 -16.37 -18.13
CA HIS A 585 1.83 -16.03 -17.05
C HIS A 585 3.00 -17.05 -16.94
N TYR A 586 4.13 -16.59 -16.37
CA TYR A 586 5.36 -17.37 -16.17
C TYR A 586 5.59 -17.71 -14.69
N SER A 587 5.92 -18.98 -14.38
CA SER A 587 6.03 -19.58 -13.04
C SER A 587 7.19 -20.58 -12.93
N THR A 588 7.95 -20.58 -11.84
CA THR A 588 9.07 -21.53 -11.60
C THR A 588 8.71 -22.76 -10.75
N THR A 589 7.44 -23.01 -10.40
CA THR A 589 7.11 -24.10 -9.46
C THR A 589 5.82 -24.85 -9.83
N ASP A 590 5.98 -25.89 -10.66
CA ASP A 590 5.41 -27.23 -10.45
C ASP A 590 6.19 -28.23 -11.32
N LEU A 591 6.97 -29.11 -10.66
CA LEU A 591 7.62 -30.26 -11.30
C LEU A 591 6.76 -31.50 -11.10
N PRO A 592 6.29 -32.10 -12.20
CA PRO A 592 6.57 -33.51 -12.43
C PRO A 592 7.11 -33.75 -13.83
N ILE A 593 8.30 -34.36 -13.88
CA ILE A 593 8.66 -35.48 -14.76
C ILE A 593 8.08 -35.39 -16.21
N TRP A 594 8.92 -34.86 -17.11
CA TRP A 594 9.03 -35.11 -18.55
C TRP A 594 8.03 -34.46 -19.54
N THR A 595 8.64 -33.90 -20.59
CA THR A 595 8.21 -33.76 -21.99
C THR A 595 7.08 -32.75 -22.29
N ASP A 596 7.43 -31.46 -22.34
CA ASP A 596 7.44 -30.66 -23.59
C ASP A 596 7.97 -29.23 -23.28
N ASP A 597 9.31 -29.15 -23.16
CA ASP A 597 10.13 -28.02 -22.69
C ASP A 597 10.49 -26.98 -23.78
N GLN A 598 9.60 -26.67 -24.72
CA GLN A 598 9.98 -25.83 -25.86
C GLN A 598 10.03 -24.32 -25.56
N PRO A 599 8.97 -23.65 -25.05
CA PRO A 599 8.90 -22.19 -25.16
C PRO A 599 9.95 -21.41 -24.36
N TYR A 600 10.34 -21.91 -23.18
CA TYR A 600 11.23 -21.18 -22.28
C TYR A 600 12.71 -21.36 -22.59
N ASN A 601 13.12 -22.62 -22.85
CA ASN A 601 14.45 -22.88 -23.38
C ASN A 601 14.61 -22.21 -24.74
N GLU A 602 13.55 -22.10 -25.54
CA GLU A 602 13.54 -21.34 -26.79
C GLU A 602 13.79 -19.84 -26.60
N TRP A 603 13.45 -19.22 -25.46
CA TRP A 603 13.81 -17.81 -25.23
C TRP A 603 15.25 -17.61 -24.79
N VAL A 604 15.73 -18.40 -23.84
CA VAL A 604 17.15 -18.31 -23.44
C VAL A 604 18.02 -18.71 -24.62
N HIS A 605 17.64 -19.76 -25.35
CA HIS A 605 18.30 -20.18 -26.57
C HIS A 605 18.14 -19.14 -27.68
N GLY A 606 16.97 -18.51 -27.80
CA GLY A 606 16.66 -17.45 -28.76
C GLY A 606 17.50 -16.20 -28.53
N LEU A 607 17.73 -15.81 -27.27
CA LEU A 607 18.68 -14.76 -26.91
C LEU A 607 20.10 -15.15 -27.33
N HIS A 608 20.54 -16.37 -27.00
CA HIS A 608 21.87 -16.85 -27.39
C HIS A 608 22.01 -16.97 -28.91
N ILE A 609 20.98 -17.38 -29.63
CA ILE A 609 20.94 -17.44 -31.10
C ILE A 609 21.01 -16.03 -31.67
N ALA A 610 20.20 -15.09 -31.17
CA ALA A 610 20.21 -13.69 -31.60
C ALA A 610 21.62 -13.10 -31.44
N VAL A 611 22.22 -13.27 -30.26
CA VAL A 611 23.58 -12.77 -29.99
C VAL A 611 24.64 -13.48 -30.84
N GLY A 612 24.57 -14.81 -30.94
CA GLY A 612 25.49 -15.60 -31.73
C GLY A 612 25.43 -15.27 -33.22
N ARG A 613 24.23 -15.04 -33.77
CA ARG A 613 24.03 -14.61 -35.16
C ARG A 613 24.53 -13.20 -35.40
N SER A 614 24.22 -12.27 -34.50
CA SER A 614 24.63 -10.86 -34.62
C SER A 614 26.16 -10.72 -34.60
N ARG A 615 26.82 -11.48 -33.71
CA ARG A 615 28.27 -11.41 -33.52
C ARG A 615 29.08 -12.43 -34.33
N GLY A 616 28.43 -13.41 -34.94
CA GLY A 616 29.10 -14.53 -35.61
C GLY A 616 29.85 -15.47 -34.66
N ILE A 617 29.43 -15.58 -33.40
CA ILE A 617 30.08 -16.38 -32.35
C ILE A 617 29.18 -17.52 -31.87
N SER A 618 29.75 -18.62 -31.38
CA SER A 618 28.98 -19.78 -30.92
C SER A 618 29.67 -20.54 -29.77
N GLY A 619 29.00 -21.54 -29.19
CA GLY A 619 29.60 -22.42 -28.19
C GLY A 619 30.01 -21.69 -26.89
N GLU A 620 31.22 -21.97 -26.40
CA GLU A 620 31.74 -21.39 -25.16
C GLU A 620 32.02 -19.88 -25.29
N GLU A 621 32.49 -19.44 -26.46
CA GLU A 621 32.75 -18.03 -26.76
C GLU A 621 31.47 -17.18 -26.63
N LEU A 622 30.35 -17.69 -27.15
CA LEU A 622 29.04 -17.06 -27.00
C LEU A 622 28.61 -16.95 -25.53
N GLY A 623 28.82 -17.99 -24.74
CA GLY A 623 28.49 -17.99 -23.32
C GLY A 623 29.30 -16.95 -22.54
N GLY A 624 30.61 -16.87 -22.80
CA GLY A 624 31.50 -15.87 -22.21
C GLY A 624 31.07 -14.44 -22.60
N TYR A 625 30.79 -14.22 -23.89
CA TYR A 625 30.38 -12.93 -24.42
C TYR A 625 29.05 -12.43 -23.82
N VAL A 626 28.00 -13.26 -23.82
CA VAL A 626 26.70 -12.90 -23.23
C VAL A 626 26.87 -12.54 -21.76
N GLN A 627 27.67 -13.32 -21.04
CA GLN A 627 27.90 -13.08 -19.62
C GLN A 627 28.65 -11.76 -19.36
N GLU A 628 29.68 -11.46 -20.13
CA GLU A 628 30.42 -10.20 -20.07
C GLU A 628 29.48 -9.02 -20.31
N ARG A 629 28.72 -9.05 -21.41
CA ARG A 629 27.75 -8.00 -21.76
C ARG A 629 26.63 -7.84 -20.74
N LEU A 630 26.12 -8.92 -20.15
CA LEU A 630 25.16 -8.83 -19.05
C LEU A 630 25.80 -8.16 -17.83
N GLY A 631 27.06 -8.49 -17.52
CA GLY A 631 27.83 -7.82 -16.47
C GLY A 631 27.94 -6.31 -16.71
N GLU A 632 28.29 -5.92 -17.94
CA GLU A 632 28.31 -4.52 -18.37
C GLU A 632 26.93 -3.88 -18.25
N TRP A 633 25.86 -4.52 -18.70
CA TRP A 633 24.51 -3.94 -18.63
C TRP A 633 24.07 -3.61 -17.21
N PHE A 634 24.28 -4.54 -16.29
CA PHE A 634 23.94 -4.32 -14.88
C PHE A 634 24.88 -3.30 -14.23
N GLY A 635 26.13 -3.16 -14.71
CA GLY A 635 27.15 -2.26 -14.17
C GLY A 635 27.16 -0.84 -14.76
N ALA A 636 26.83 -0.67 -16.05
CA ALA A 636 27.06 0.54 -16.84
C ALA A 636 25.89 1.54 -16.76
N ALA A 637 24.68 1.10 -16.43
CA ALA A 637 23.58 2.03 -16.27
C ALA A 637 23.80 2.89 -15.01
N GLU A 638 23.65 4.22 -15.13
CA GLU A 638 23.79 5.14 -14.00
C GLU A 638 22.84 4.75 -12.85
N PRO A 639 23.27 4.88 -11.58
CA PRO A 639 22.42 4.58 -10.44
C PRO A 639 21.09 5.35 -10.53
N GLY A 640 19.98 4.61 -10.56
CA GLY A 640 18.64 5.18 -10.62
C GLY A 640 18.03 5.35 -12.01
N THR A 641 18.72 4.93 -13.07
CA THR A 641 18.10 4.76 -14.39
C THR A 641 17.06 3.66 -14.34
N LEU A 642 15.79 4.06 -14.46
CA LEU A 642 14.65 3.20 -14.69
C LEU A 642 14.22 3.37 -16.14
N TYR A 643 14.07 2.28 -16.88
CA TYR A 643 13.49 2.33 -18.22
C TYR A 643 11.99 2.52 -18.08
N ALA A 644 11.43 3.56 -18.71
CA ALA A 644 10.03 3.95 -18.56
C ALA A 644 9.11 3.20 -19.53
N THR A 645 9.67 2.69 -20.63
CA THR A 645 8.95 1.88 -21.63
C THR A 645 9.68 0.58 -21.97
N GLU A 646 8.92 -0.41 -22.45
CA GLU A 646 9.46 -1.67 -23.00
C GLU A 646 10.42 -1.41 -24.18
N ALA A 647 10.07 -0.48 -25.08
CA ALA A 647 10.92 -0.13 -26.22
C ALA A 647 12.28 0.43 -25.79
N GLU A 648 12.30 1.30 -24.77
CA GLU A 648 13.55 1.80 -24.19
C GLU A 648 14.39 0.67 -23.58
N TYR A 649 13.76 -0.28 -22.89
CA TYR A 649 14.46 -1.42 -22.29
C TYR A 649 15.12 -2.31 -23.36
N VAL A 650 14.34 -2.70 -24.38
CA VAL A 650 14.81 -3.54 -25.49
C VAL A 650 15.94 -2.85 -26.26
N SER A 651 15.77 -1.57 -26.59
CA SER A 651 16.79 -0.80 -27.34
C SER A 651 18.10 -0.65 -26.56
N ASN A 652 18.03 -0.43 -25.24
CA ASN A 652 19.24 -0.38 -24.40
C ASN A 652 19.92 -1.74 -24.30
N PHE A 653 19.14 -2.81 -24.13
CA PHE A 653 19.68 -4.17 -24.10
C PHE A 653 20.38 -4.52 -25.42
N ALA A 654 19.75 -4.23 -26.55
CA ALA A 654 20.30 -4.49 -27.87
C ALA A 654 21.65 -3.77 -28.08
N ARG A 655 21.75 -2.50 -27.65
CA ARG A 655 23.00 -1.71 -27.72
C ARG A 655 24.15 -2.30 -26.91
N ILE A 656 23.84 -3.02 -25.83
CA ILE A 656 24.86 -3.63 -24.99
C ILE A 656 25.25 -5.00 -25.52
N MET A 657 24.27 -5.77 -26.01
CA MET A 657 24.53 -7.08 -26.58
C MET A 657 25.26 -7.00 -27.92
N ASP A 658 24.97 -6.00 -28.74
CA ASP A 658 25.74 -5.71 -29.95
C ASP A 658 25.92 -4.19 -30.12
N PRO A 659 27.02 -3.62 -29.60
CA PRO A 659 27.27 -2.19 -29.75
C PRO A 659 27.58 -1.78 -31.19
N ASP A 660 28.00 -2.73 -32.05
CA ASP A 660 28.34 -2.47 -33.45
C ASP A 660 27.09 -2.47 -34.34
N ASP A 661 26.09 -3.31 -34.04
CA ASP A 661 24.77 -3.31 -34.71
C ASP A 661 23.57 -3.45 -33.75
N PRO A 662 23.24 -2.39 -32.99
CA PRO A 662 22.11 -2.41 -32.06
C PRO A 662 20.76 -2.64 -32.76
N ALA A 663 20.60 -2.13 -33.98
CA ALA A 663 19.34 -2.24 -34.73
C ALA A 663 19.13 -3.67 -35.27
N GLY A 664 20.20 -4.32 -35.74
CA GLY A 664 20.17 -5.73 -36.11
C GLY A 664 19.89 -6.65 -34.92
N MET A 665 20.51 -6.37 -33.78
CA MET A 665 20.23 -7.09 -32.53
C MET A 665 18.77 -6.91 -32.10
N GLU A 666 18.22 -5.70 -32.11
CA GLU A 666 16.80 -5.48 -31.75
C GLU A 666 15.86 -6.27 -32.67
N ARG A 667 16.13 -6.31 -33.97
CA ARG A 667 15.36 -7.11 -34.94
C ARG A 667 15.44 -8.60 -34.61
N LEU A 668 16.65 -9.13 -34.37
CA LEU A 668 16.86 -10.55 -34.01
C LEU A 668 16.17 -10.92 -32.68
N LEU A 669 16.17 -10.02 -31.70
CA LEU A 669 15.46 -10.22 -30.43
C LEU A 669 13.95 -10.34 -30.66
N ARG A 670 13.36 -9.48 -31.51
CA ARG A 670 11.95 -9.59 -31.87
C ARG A 670 11.65 -10.88 -32.62
N GLU A 671 12.47 -11.23 -33.62
CA GLU A 671 12.32 -12.47 -34.40
C GLU A 671 12.38 -13.73 -33.53
N HIS A 672 13.19 -13.74 -32.47
CA HIS A 672 13.43 -14.94 -31.66
C HIS A 672 12.69 -14.98 -30.32
N LEU A 673 12.06 -13.88 -29.88
CA LEU A 673 11.43 -13.78 -28.56
C LEU A 673 10.00 -13.21 -28.58
N ASP A 674 9.51 -12.59 -29.68
CA ASP A 674 8.11 -12.15 -29.81
C ASP A 674 7.16 -13.27 -30.32
N GLU A 675 7.70 -14.37 -30.85
CA GLU A 675 6.96 -15.61 -31.18
C GLU A 675 6.70 -16.45 -29.91
#